data_AF-A0A2B7YL33-F1
#
_entry.id   AF-A0A2B7YL33-F1
#
_cell.length_a   1.000
_cell.length_b   1.000
_cell.length_c   1.000
_cell.angle_alpha   90.00
_cell.angle_beta   90.00
_cell.angle_gamma   90.00
#
_symmetry.space_group_name_H-M   'P 1'
#
loop_
_entity.id
_entity.type
_entity.pdbx_description
1 polymer ?
#
loop_
_entity_poly.entity_id
_entity_poly.type
_entity_poly.pdbx_seq_one_letter_code
_entity_poly.pdbx_strand_id
1 'polypeptide(L)'
;MENSRKLIISEANNRHSKQWVTTEITWSEFVDRLGKPKITAETLDEFLSYSKSKQDDIKDVGGFVGGKLKGNLRRSEAVESRSLITLDLDNLAYEDDTKIIKTLNSLGCAYAVYSTRKHQTTKPRIRVILPLAEDVSADEYEPIARKVAESIGLRYCDPTTFQAVRLMYWPSHSTDSDYVFTYADKPMLDGKAVLNMYVDWRDVTTWPEVPDAQKLHQNMLKKQENPLEKEGMVGAFCRRFNIYQAIDEFLPGTYETCDIPDRLTFIGGSTTAGAIVYQDGLFLYSHHATDPCSQKLVNAFDLVRLHKFGHKDISADVNTPVAKLPSWIAMKEWVLSKTDVKKDLLKERQQKAIAEFSITYDKNEEVLEGEIVEDDDNWKDDIQYSADGMKALSTLSNIILILRNDKELKFKIFKDIFSSRILVRDGVPWDRKFETPDRIWTDTDDAGLRWYLESNYGITSTNKIIDGVNLIAEENAENKVATRLQSTQWDGEKRLETLFIDYLGCEDNAYTREVSEKSLVAAAKRAIYGGIKWDNMPILIGPQGVGKSTFLKILGMDWYNDSLVNVEGKDACELIQGSWIIEMGELSSLRKSELNLVKNFLSRTDDIFRASYGRRAQKYPRRCAFFGTANDTNFLRDETGNRRFWPIDCFIYKPKKSIFVDLKDALDQIWAEACELAKNEFYSLVLSNEAEKIAKEEQDSHSEDNVYKGIILDYLDKKIPKNAWDSMDLFARRTYLNEYESMSLQYDENDLTLRDRVCAAEIWEEALKMDIRYLKKSDSIEINKILSTLFKWEKIKQSSRFGKYGVQKGFRRKIRL
;
A
#
# COMPACT_ATOMS: atom_id res chain seq x y z
N MET A 1 21.06 -14.19 78.55
CA MET A 1 21.07 -15.51 77.90
C MET A 1 22.47 -16.06 77.96
N GLU A 2 22.62 -17.33 78.36
CA GLU A 2 23.92 -18.02 78.48
C GLU A 2 24.36 -18.61 77.13
N ASN A 3 23.43 -19.03 76.26
CA ASN A 3 23.74 -19.59 74.94
C ASN A 3 23.58 -18.52 73.84
N SER A 4 24.55 -17.62 73.69
CA SER A 4 24.52 -16.53 72.70
C SER A 4 25.81 -16.47 71.87
N ARG A 5 25.67 -16.26 70.56
CA ARG A 5 26.78 -15.96 69.63
C ARG A 5 26.41 -14.79 68.72
N LYS A 6 27.41 -14.23 68.03
CA LYS A 6 27.17 -13.29 66.93
C LYS A 6 26.59 -14.03 65.73
N LEU A 7 25.49 -13.50 65.21
CA LEU A 7 24.77 -13.95 64.03
C LEU A 7 24.92 -12.88 62.94
N ILE A 8 24.88 -13.32 61.68
CA ILE A 8 24.82 -12.41 60.53
C ILE A 8 23.40 -12.43 60.00
N ILE A 9 22.80 -11.25 59.89
CA ILE A 9 21.50 -11.06 59.22
C ILE A 9 21.63 -9.97 58.17
N SER A 10 20.78 -10.01 57.15
CA SER A 10 20.66 -8.94 56.16
C SER A 10 19.32 -8.24 56.35
N GLU A 11 19.33 -6.93 56.60
CA GLU A 11 18.15 -6.16 56.99
C GLU A 11 17.75 -5.13 55.93
N ALA A 12 16.46 -4.84 55.88
CA ALA A 12 15.90 -3.77 55.06
C ALA A 12 14.74 -3.06 55.76
N ASN A 13 14.57 -1.78 55.42
CA ASN A 13 13.48 -0.95 55.95
C ASN A 13 12.10 -1.36 55.40
N ASN A 14 12.07 -2.01 54.24
CA ASN A 14 10.85 -2.56 53.64
C ASN A 14 11.17 -3.68 52.64
N ARG A 15 10.16 -4.47 52.28
CA ARG A 15 10.25 -5.62 51.35
C ARG A 15 10.72 -5.27 49.93
N HIS A 16 10.54 -4.01 49.52
CA HIS A 16 10.90 -3.48 48.20
C HIS A 16 12.33 -2.93 48.13
N SER A 17 13.06 -2.95 49.24
CA SER A 17 14.43 -2.43 49.29
C SER A 17 15.33 -3.19 48.33
N LYS A 18 16.05 -2.43 47.48
CA LYS A 18 17.05 -2.97 46.55
C LYS A 18 18.35 -3.36 47.24
N GLN A 19 18.61 -2.78 48.41
CA GLN A 19 19.81 -3.00 49.19
C GLN A 19 19.43 -3.53 50.58
N TRP A 20 20.05 -4.63 50.97
CA TRP A 20 19.86 -5.32 52.25
C TRP A 20 21.16 -5.21 53.04
N VAL A 21 21.15 -4.41 54.10
CA VAL A 21 22.35 -4.09 54.88
C VAL A 21 22.73 -5.31 55.70
N THR A 22 23.96 -5.78 55.57
CA THR A 22 24.51 -6.84 56.42
C THR A 22 24.73 -6.29 57.84
N THR A 23 24.11 -6.91 58.83
CA THR A 23 24.19 -6.55 60.25
C THR A 23 24.71 -7.74 61.06
N GLU A 24 25.69 -7.50 61.93
CA GLU A 24 26.05 -8.44 63.00
C GLU A 24 25.18 -8.16 64.24
N ILE A 25 24.55 -9.20 64.78
CA ILE A 25 23.69 -9.11 65.97
C ILE A 25 23.90 -10.34 66.86
N THR A 26 23.95 -10.19 68.17
CA THR A 26 23.97 -11.37 69.07
C THR A 26 22.60 -12.03 69.13
N TRP A 27 22.55 -13.35 69.38
CA TRP A 27 21.27 -14.05 69.57
C TRP A 27 20.41 -13.40 70.66
N SER A 28 21.05 -12.98 71.77
CA SER A 28 20.39 -12.23 72.84
C SER A 28 19.74 -10.92 72.38
N GLU A 29 20.44 -10.11 71.58
CA GLU A 29 19.90 -8.86 71.03
C GLU A 29 18.79 -9.13 70.02
N PHE A 30 18.93 -10.18 69.21
CA PHE A 30 17.93 -10.59 68.25
C PHE A 30 16.62 -11.00 68.95
N VAL A 31 16.70 -11.81 70.02
CA VAL A 31 15.55 -12.21 70.83
C VAL A 31 14.92 -11.01 71.55
N ASP A 32 15.71 -10.10 72.14
CA ASP A 32 15.20 -8.87 72.76
C ASP A 32 14.44 -7.99 71.76
N ARG A 33 14.94 -7.88 70.53
CA ARG A 33 14.27 -7.15 69.45
C ARG A 33 12.94 -7.80 69.07
N LEU A 34 12.87 -9.13 69.03
CA LEU A 34 11.61 -9.83 68.79
C LEU A 34 10.58 -9.60 69.92
N GLY A 35 11.02 -9.38 71.15
CA GLY A 35 10.13 -9.06 72.27
C GLY A 35 9.46 -7.68 72.20
N LYS A 36 9.89 -6.81 71.27
CA LYS A 36 9.44 -5.41 71.14
C LYS A 36 8.75 -5.17 69.79
N PRO A 37 7.51 -5.69 69.59
CA PRO A 37 6.81 -5.54 68.32
C PRO A 37 6.42 -4.09 68.05
N LYS A 38 6.33 -3.71 66.77
CA LYS A 38 5.75 -2.42 66.37
C LYS A 38 4.23 -2.49 66.41
N ILE A 39 3.63 -1.62 67.22
CA ILE A 39 2.17 -1.46 67.31
C ILE A 39 1.72 -0.44 66.26
N THR A 40 0.66 -0.75 65.52
CA THR A 40 0.03 0.16 64.55
C THR A 40 -1.39 0.51 64.97
N ALA A 41 -1.93 1.60 64.42
CA ALA A 41 -3.13 2.25 64.94
C ALA A 41 -4.45 1.55 64.62
N GLU A 42 -4.49 0.73 63.56
CA GLU A 42 -5.70 0.03 63.13
C GLU A 42 -6.02 -1.17 64.03
N THR A 43 -7.28 -1.60 64.05
CA THR A 43 -7.70 -2.86 64.69
C THR A 43 -7.44 -4.07 63.79
N LEU A 44 -7.43 -5.27 64.36
CA LEU A 44 -7.20 -6.50 63.61
C LEU A 44 -8.28 -6.71 62.54
N ASP A 45 -9.53 -6.44 62.88
CA ASP A 45 -10.66 -6.55 61.95
C ASP A 45 -10.54 -5.55 60.80
N GLU A 46 -10.14 -4.30 61.09
CA GLU A 46 -9.84 -3.30 60.05
C GLU A 46 -8.70 -3.79 59.14
N PHE A 47 -7.61 -4.29 59.71
CA PHE A 47 -6.49 -4.84 58.96
C PHE A 47 -6.92 -5.99 58.04
N LEU A 48 -7.69 -6.95 58.56
CA LEU A 48 -8.17 -8.10 57.80
C LEU A 48 -9.16 -7.72 56.69
N SER A 49 -9.88 -6.61 56.84
CA SER A 49 -10.78 -6.07 55.80
C SER A 49 -10.06 -5.41 54.62
N TYR A 50 -8.80 -5.00 54.78
CA TYR A 50 -8.05 -4.30 53.75
C TYR A 50 -7.69 -5.19 52.55
N SER A 51 -7.41 -4.56 51.41
CA SER A 51 -6.84 -5.27 50.25
C SER A 51 -5.50 -5.91 50.60
N LYS A 52 -5.16 -7.03 49.94
CA LYS A 52 -3.89 -7.74 50.18
C LYS A 52 -2.67 -6.82 50.05
N SER A 53 -2.67 -5.90 49.08
CA SER A 53 -1.59 -4.91 48.92
C SER A 53 -1.47 -4.02 50.16
N LYS A 54 -2.59 -3.45 50.62
CA LYS A 54 -2.59 -2.58 51.80
C LYS A 54 -2.20 -3.35 53.07
N GLN A 55 -2.67 -4.59 53.24
CA GLN A 55 -2.22 -5.46 54.33
C GLN A 55 -0.72 -5.69 54.29
N ASP A 56 -0.17 -5.91 53.09
CA ASP A 56 1.26 -6.13 52.92
C ASP A 56 2.10 -4.89 53.19
N ASP A 57 1.58 -3.69 52.91
CA ASP A 57 2.32 -2.44 53.16
C ASP A 57 2.30 -2.08 54.65
N ILE A 58 1.19 -2.32 55.34
CA ILE A 58 1.11 -2.02 56.78
C ILE A 58 1.93 -3.03 57.60
N LYS A 59 1.94 -4.33 57.21
CA LYS A 59 2.79 -5.35 57.86
C LYS A 59 4.29 -5.13 57.64
N ASP A 60 4.65 -4.31 56.66
CA ASP A 60 6.02 -4.03 56.29
C ASP A 60 6.65 -2.99 57.21
N VAL A 61 7.08 -3.46 58.38
CA VAL A 61 7.81 -2.67 59.38
C VAL A 61 9.32 -2.87 59.25
N GLY A 62 9.77 -3.23 58.05
CA GLY A 62 11.09 -3.80 57.80
C GLY A 62 11.16 -5.29 58.09
N GLY A 63 12.26 -5.90 57.69
CA GLY A 63 12.49 -7.32 57.88
C GLY A 63 13.94 -7.72 57.75
N PHE A 64 14.17 -9.01 57.88
CA PHE A 64 15.50 -9.61 57.81
C PHE A 64 15.48 -10.89 56.96
N VAL A 65 16.62 -11.18 56.34
CA VAL A 65 17.02 -12.53 55.93
C VAL A 65 18.03 -13.01 56.96
N GLY A 66 17.83 -14.21 57.50
CA GLY A 66 18.64 -14.77 58.59
C GLY A 66 20.02 -15.25 58.15
N GLY A 67 20.78 -14.41 57.43
CA GLY A 67 22.05 -14.74 56.81
C GLY A 67 22.67 -13.59 56.01
N LYS A 68 23.79 -13.88 55.33
CA LYS A 68 24.56 -12.90 54.54
C LYS A 68 24.18 -12.95 53.06
N LEU A 69 24.00 -11.78 52.45
CA LEU A 69 23.70 -11.63 51.02
C LEU A 69 24.86 -10.99 50.25
N LYS A 70 25.34 -11.67 49.21
CA LYS A 70 26.36 -11.19 48.27
C LYS A 70 25.91 -9.89 47.63
N GLY A 71 26.76 -8.87 47.71
CA GLY A 71 26.48 -7.55 47.15
C GLY A 71 25.24 -6.87 47.72
N ASN A 72 24.77 -7.28 48.91
CA ASN A 72 23.57 -6.74 49.57
C ASN A 72 22.28 -6.86 48.73
N LEU A 73 22.20 -7.86 47.84
CA LEU A 73 21.05 -8.11 46.96
C LEU A 73 20.24 -9.30 47.44
N ARG A 74 18.91 -9.13 47.55
CA ARG A 74 17.99 -10.24 47.87
C ARG A 74 17.62 -11.01 46.61
N ARG A 75 18.47 -11.96 46.20
CA ARG A 75 18.26 -12.92 45.10
C ARG A 75 18.73 -14.30 45.53
N SER A 76 18.16 -15.36 44.95
CA SER A 76 18.46 -16.75 45.34
C SER A 76 19.95 -17.06 45.17
N GLU A 77 20.54 -16.65 44.04
CA GLU A 77 21.97 -16.78 43.73
C GLU A 77 22.90 -15.91 44.59
N ALA A 78 22.34 -14.97 45.37
CA ALA A 78 23.10 -14.03 46.20
C ALA A 78 23.15 -14.44 47.67
N VAL A 79 22.55 -15.56 48.09
CA VAL A 79 22.65 -16.02 49.48
C VAL A 79 24.03 -16.65 49.72
N GLU A 80 24.88 -16.01 50.53
CA GLU A 80 26.21 -16.55 50.86
C GLU A 80 26.14 -17.54 52.02
N SER A 81 25.41 -17.19 53.07
CA SER A 81 25.26 -18.04 54.27
C SER A 81 23.95 -17.77 55.00
N ARG A 82 23.56 -18.69 55.89
CA ARG A 82 22.42 -18.59 56.81
C ARG A 82 22.87 -18.85 58.24
N SER A 83 22.54 -17.93 59.15
CA SER A 83 22.76 -18.06 60.60
C SER A 83 21.50 -18.51 61.35
N LEU A 84 20.32 -18.42 60.74
CA LEU A 84 19.02 -18.73 61.35
C LEU A 84 18.17 -19.65 60.47
N ILE A 85 17.55 -20.65 61.08
CA ILE A 85 16.38 -21.35 60.54
C ILE A 85 15.14 -20.52 60.87
N THR A 86 14.34 -20.23 59.85
CA THR A 86 13.14 -19.39 59.97
C THR A 86 11.95 -20.14 59.38
N LEU A 87 10.98 -20.51 60.22
CA LEU A 87 9.78 -21.25 59.82
C LEU A 87 8.54 -20.38 60.02
N ASP A 88 7.76 -20.15 58.96
CA ASP A 88 6.46 -19.48 59.00
C ASP A 88 5.37 -20.56 59.15
N LEU A 89 4.69 -20.60 60.30
CA LEU A 89 3.64 -21.58 60.60
C LEU A 89 2.29 -20.87 60.57
N ASP A 90 1.67 -20.91 59.40
CA ASP A 90 0.43 -20.18 59.07
C ASP A 90 -0.81 -21.09 59.04
N ASN A 91 -0.63 -22.41 59.02
CA ASN A 91 -1.69 -23.41 58.87
C ASN A 91 -2.06 -24.10 60.20
N LEU A 92 -2.19 -23.32 61.28
CA LEU A 92 -2.50 -23.86 62.61
C LEU A 92 -4.01 -23.83 62.89
N ALA A 93 -4.51 -24.88 63.55
CA ALA A 93 -5.84 -24.88 64.13
C ALA A 93 -5.83 -24.29 65.56
N TYR A 94 -7.01 -24.08 66.14
CA TYR A 94 -7.15 -23.64 67.53
C TYR A 94 -6.31 -24.51 68.49
N GLU A 95 -5.54 -23.87 69.37
CA GLU A 95 -4.60 -24.46 70.33
C GLU A 95 -3.36 -25.21 69.77
N ASP A 96 -3.15 -25.25 68.45
CA ASP A 96 -1.98 -25.93 67.88
C ASP A 96 -0.65 -25.21 68.21
N ASP A 97 -0.66 -23.89 68.38
CA ASP A 97 0.50 -23.10 68.81
C ASP A 97 1.05 -23.56 70.17
N THR A 98 0.17 -23.90 71.11
CA THR A 98 0.54 -24.42 72.43
C THR A 98 1.20 -25.80 72.32
N LYS A 99 0.73 -26.66 71.41
CA LYS A 99 1.35 -27.96 71.11
C LYS A 99 2.72 -27.79 70.44
N ILE A 100 2.85 -26.81 69.55
CA ILE A 100 4.12 -26.50 68.89
C ILE A 100 5.14 -26.02 69.91
N ILE A 101 4.77 -25.11 70.82
CA ILE A 101 5.68 -24.62 71.88
C ILE A 101 6.15 -25.78 72.78
N LYS A 102 5.27 -26.73 73.11
CA LYS A 102 5.67 -27.96 73.83
C LYS A 102 6.66 -28.80 73.03
N THR A 103 6.40 -28.99 71.74
CA THR A 103 7.27 -29.75 70.83
C THR A 103 8.65 -29.09 70.70
N LEU A 104 8.70 -27.76 70.52
CA LEU A 104 9.94 -26.97 70.47
C LEU A 104 10.75 -27.10 71.75
N ASN A 105 10.08 -27.10 72.92
CA ASN A 105 10.76 -27.33 74.19
C ASN A 105 11.42 -28.71 74.29
N SER A 106 10.86 -29.72 73.63
CA SER A 106 11.42 -31.07 73.58
C SER A 106 12.59 -31.24 72.60
N LEU A 107 12.80 -30.32 71.65
CA LEU A 107 13.90 -30.39 70.67
C LEU A 107 15.30 -30.20 71.29
N GLY A 108 15.38 -29.65 72.50
CA GLY A 108 16.65 -29.47 73.22
C GLY A 108 17.54 -28.34 72.71
N CYS A 109 17.10 -27.56 71.72
CA CYS A 109 17.85 -26.43 71.18
C CYS A 109 17.20 -25.07 71.47
N ALA A 110 17.97 -23.99 71.31
CA ALA A 110 17.45 -22.62 71.39
C ALA A 110 16.38 -22.38 70.33
N TYR A 111 15.36 -21.60 70.70
CA TYR A 111 14.37 -21.10 69.76
C TYR A 111 13.79 -19.77 70.26
N ALA A 112 13.23 -19.00 69.33
CA ALA A 112 12.31 -17.91 69.62
C ALA A 112 11.05 -18.08 68.76
N VAL A 113 9.89 -17.81 69.36
CA VAL A 113 8.59 -17.82 68.70
C VAL A 113 7.98 -16.44 68.83
N TYR A 114 7.46 -15.92 67.73
CA TYR A 114 6.65 -14.71 67.73
C TYR A 114 5.44 -14.83 66.81
N SER A 115 4.31 -14.19 67.15
CA SER A 115 3.13 -14.21 66.30
C SER A 115 3.32 -13.42 65.02
N THR A 116 2.69 -13.88 63.94
CA THR A 116 2.57 -13.06 62.72
C THR A 116 1.41 -12.09 62.88
N ARG A 117 1.38 -11.06 62.05
CA ARG A 117 0.38 -9.98 62.16
C ARG A 117 -1.08 -10.44 62.07
N LYS A 118 -1.34 -11.57 61.40
CA LYS A 118 -2.69 -12.14 61.25
C LYS A 118 -3.05 -13.14 62.34
N HIS A 119 -2.27 -13.19 63.41
CA HIS A 119 -2.52 -14.08 64.52
C HIS A 119 -3.85 -13.76 65.20
N GLN A 120 -4.62 -14.80 65.46
CA GLN A 120 -5.84 -14.78 66.26
C GLN A 120 -5.79 -15.98 67.19
N THR A 121 -6.32 -15.87 68.40
CA THR A 121 -6.40 -17.00 69.35
C THR A 121 -7.06 -18.22 68.73
N THR A 122 -8.14 -18.02 67.95
CA THR A 122 -8.89 -19.07 67.24
C THR A 122 -8.21 -19.61 65.97
N LYS A 123 -7.26 -18.85 65.42
CA LYS A 123 -6.53 -19.17 64.19
C LYS A 123 -5.07 -18.73 64.31
N PRO A 124 -4.28 -19.42 65.12
CA PRO A 124 -2.94 -18.96 65.46
C PRO A 124 -2.03 -18.95 64.24
N ARG A 125 -1.14 -17.98 64.19
CA ARG A 125 -0.05 -17.90 63.21
C ARG A 125 1.21 -17.44 63.91
N ILE A 126 2.28 -18.20 63.77
CA ILE A 126 3.54 -17.95 64.49
C ILE A 126 4.73 -18.18 63.58
N ARG A 127 5.83 -17.51 63.89
CA ARG A 127 7.15 -17.77 63.32
C ARG A 127 8.02 -18.42 64.36
N VAL A 128 8.71 -19.47 63.95
CA VAL A 128 9.72 -20.16 64.76
C VAL A 128 11.09 -19.81 64.21
N ILE A 129 11.95 -19.27 65.06
CA ILE A 129 13.33 -18.95 64.74
C ILE A 129 14.24 -19.88 65.56
N LEU A 130 15.13 -20.60 64.90
CA LEU A 130 16.16 -21.41 65.55
C LEU A 130 17.55 -20.90 65.13
N PRO A 131 18.40 -20.45 66.06
CA PRO A 131 19.76 -20.04 65.74
C PRO A 131 20.63 -21.27 65.47
N LEU A 132 21.44 -21.19 64.42
CA LEU A 132 22.40 -22.24 64.08
C LEU A 132 23.71 -22.04 64.84
N ALA A 133 24.32 -23.13 65.31
CA ALA A 133 25.60 -23.11 66.03
C ALA A 133 26.74 -22.57 65.16
N GLU A 134 26.73 -22.87 63.86
CA GLU A 134 27.62 -22.32 62.83
C GLU A 134 26.78 -21.79 61.66
N ASP A 135 27.33 -20.86 60.87
CA ASP A 135 26.67 -20.42 59.64
C ASP A 135 26.74 -21.54 58.61
N VAL A 136 25.63 -21.80 57.91
CA VAL A 136 25.54 -22.82 56.85
C VAL A 136 25.39 -22.16 55.49
N SER A 137 25.75 -22.87 54.43
CA SER A 137 25.56 -22.41 53.05
C SER A 137 24.08 -22.34 52.65
N ALA A 138 23.79 -21.68 51.52
CA ALA A 138 22.43 -21.61 50.97
C ALA A 138 21.84 -22.99 50.64
N ASP A 139 22.68 -23.93 50.18
CA ASP A 139 22.26 -25.29 49.82
C ASP A 139 22.05 -26.18 51.06
N GLU A 140 22.80 -25.98 52.14
CA GLU A 140 22.61 -26.70 53.40
C GLU A 140 21.37 -26.23 54.16
N TYR A 141 20.95 -24.97 53.96
CA TYR A 141 19.83 -24.37 54.69
C TYR A 141 18.50 -25.11 54.51
N GLU A 142 18.09 -25.36 53.27
CA GLU A 142 16.79 -25.97 52.97
C GLU A 142 16.62 -27.39 53.57
N PRO A 143 17.56 -28.33 53.41
CA PRO A 143 17.43 -29.66 54.00
C PRO A 143 17.42 -29.62 55.54
N ILE A 144 18.19 -28.72 56.16
CA ILE A 144 18.14 -28.50 57.62
C ILE A 144 16.75 -27.99 58.03
N ALA A 145 16.26 -26.94 57.36
CA ALA A 145 14.96 -26.34 57.66
C ALA A 145 13.82 -27.35 57.50
N ARG A 146 13.85 -28.18 56.45
CA ARG A 146 12.86 -29.25 56.21
C ARG A 146 12.92 -30.35 57.27
N LYS A 147 14.10 -30.80 57.68
CA LYS A 147 14.25 -31.83 58.73
C LYS A 147 13.79 -31.33 60.11
N VAL A 148 14.06 -30.06 60.41
CA VAL A 148 13.54 -29.41 61.62
C VAL A 148 12.02 -29.27 61.55
N ALA A 149 11.48 -28.84 60.39
CA ALA A 149 10.04 -28.75 60.18
C ALA A 149 9.35 -30.11 60.25
N GLU A 150 9.98 -31.21 59.82
CA GLU A 150 9.47 -32.58 59.99
C GLU A 150 9.24 -32.90 61.46
N SER A 151 10.18 -32.51 62.33
CA SER A 151 10.11 -32.74 63.78
C SER A 151 9.02 -31.89 64.47
N ILE A 152 8.65 -30.74 63.90
CA ILE A 152 7.58 -29.86 64.42
C ILE A 152 6.21 -30.24 63.82
N GLY A 153 6.20 -30.63 62.55
CA GLY A 153 5.03 -30.96 61.75
C GLY A 153 4.99 -30.16 60.44
N LEU A 154 5.46 -30.75 59.33
CA LEU A 154 5.55 -30.11 58.00
C LEU A 154 4.24 -29.51 57.50
N ARG A 155 3.10 -30.12 57.83
CA ARG A 155 1.76 -29.64 57.43
C ARG A 155 1.44 -28.22 57.91
N TYR A 156 2.12 -27.76 58.95
CA TYR A 156 1.89 -26.44 59.55
C TYR A 156 2.66 -25.33 58.84
N CYS A 157 3.72 -25.68 58.11
CA CYS A 157 4.62 -24.73 57.48
C CYS A 157 4.02 -24.15 56.19
N ASP A 158 4.26 -22.86 55.95
CA ASP A 158 4.09 -22.28 54.63
C ASP A 158 5.11 -22.91 53.65
N PRO A 159 4.69 -23.38 52.45
CA PRO A 159 5.58 -24.05 51.51
C PRO A 159 6.81 -23.24 51.08
N THR A 160 6.73 -21.91 51.16
CA THR A 160 7.82 -21.02 50.73
C THR A 160 8.81 -20.69 51.86
N THR A 161 8.59 -21.19 53.08
CA THR A 161 9.46 -20.91 54.24
C THR A 161 10.87 -21.49 54.09
N PHE A 162 11.04 -22.51 53.26
CA PHE A 162 12.30 -23.21 53.05
C PHE A 162 13.25 -22.52 52.06
N GLN A 163 12.81 -21.43 51.41
CA GLN A 163 13.64 -20.68 50.49
C GLN A 163 14.78 -19.97 51.25
N ALA A 164 16.03 -20.20 50.84
CA ALA A 164 17.21 -19.60 51.50
C ALA A 164 17.22 -18.06 51.47
N VAL A 165 16.59 -17.45 50.46
CA VAL A 165 16.47 -15.99 50.32
C VAL A 165 15.23 -15.40 51.01
N ARG A 166 14.43 -16.23 51.71
CA ARG A 166 13.16 -15.81 52.29
C ARG A 166 13.35 -14.68 53.30
N LEU A 167 12.58 -13.60 53.11
CA LEU A 167 12.50 -12.50 54.06
C LEU A 167 11.51 -12.87 55.18
N MET A 168 11.84 -12.48 56.40
CA MET A 168 10.94 -12.49 57.54
C MET A 168 10.70 -11.07 58.01
N TYR A 169 9.44 -10.69 58.19
CA TYR A 169 9.12 -9.37 58.73
C TYR A 169 9.47 -9.31 60.21
N TRP A 170 9.98 -8.15 60.63
CA TRP A 170 10.05 -7.81 62.04
C TRP A 170 8.64 -7.81 62.65
N PRO A 171 8.49 -8.15 63.94
CA PRO A 171 7.18 -8.32 64.54
C PRO A 171 6.38 -7.01 64.58
N SER A 172 5.12 -7.08 64.16
CA SER A 172 4.14 -6.01 64.30
C SER A 172 2.74 -6.59 64.52
N HIS A 173 1.91 -5.84 65.23
CA HIS A 173 0.52 -6.21 65.48
C HIS A 173 -0.38 -4.97 65.52
N SER A 174 -1.67 -5.19 65.27
CA SER A 174 -2.72 -4.17 65.36
C SER A 174 -2.99 -3.80 66.83
N THR A 175 -3.60 -2.64 67.07
CA THR A 175 -3.72 -2.03 68.41
C THR A 175 -4.43 -2.93 69.44
N ASP A 176 -5.29 -3.82 68.97
CA ASP A 176 -6.15 -4.74 69.75
C ASP A 176 -5.76 -6.21 69.60
N SER A 177 -4.65 -6.52 68.92
CA SER A 177 -4.20 -7.89 68.69
C SER A 177 -3.33 -8.43 69.82
N ASP A 178 -3.52 -9.71 70.16
CA ASP A 178 -2.62 -10.44 71.03
C ASP A 178 -1.26 -10.68 70.35
N TYR A 179 -0.18 -10.34 71.05
CA TYR A 179 1.18 -10.64 70.62
C TYR A 179 1.74 -11.83 71.40
N VAL A 180 1.93 -12.96 70.72
CA VAL A 180 2.53 -14.15 71.30
C VAL A 180 4.04 -14.05 71.12
N PHE A 181 4.79 -14.07 72.23
CA PHE A 181 6.24 -14.13 72.20
C PHE A 181 6.76 -15.07 73.29
N THR A 182 7.62 -16.01 72.92
CA THR A 182 8.28 -16.92 73.86
C THR A 182 9.63 -17.38 73.30
N TYR A 183 10.56 -17.74 74.16
CA TYR A 183 11.87 -18.24 73.76
C TYR A 183 12.39 -19.26 74.78
N ALA A 184 13.35 -20.09 74.37
CA ALA A 184 14.11 -20.95 75.25
C ALA A 184 15.60 -20.71 75.05
N ASP A 185 16.31 -20.45 76.15
CA ASP A 185 17.76 -20.33 76.19
C ASP A 185 18.38 -21.71 76.41
N LYS A 186 18.77 -22.37 75.31
CA LYS A 186 19.34 -23.73 75.23
C LYS A 186 20.49 -23.72 74.21
N PRO A 187 21.30 -24.79 74.07
CA PRO A 187 22.31 -24.87 73.03
C PRO A 187 21.74 -24.58 71.62
N MET A 188 22.50 -23.91 70.76
CA MET A 188 22.06 -23.59 69.39
C MET A 188 21.95 -24.86 68.53
N LEU A 189 21.13 -24.79 67.47
CA LEU A 189 20.91 -25.94 66.58
C LEU A 189 22.18 -26.26 65.79
N ASP A 190 22.70 -27.48 65.93
CA ASP A 190 23.83 -27.97 65.13
C ASP A 190 23.33 -28.40 63.75
N GLY A 191 23.59 -27.55 62.74
CA GLY A 191 23.20 -27.81 61.36
C GLY A 191 23.83 -29.08 60.77
N LYS A 192 25.09 -29.39 61.11
CA LYS A 192 25.77 -30.60 60.63
C LYS A 192 25.14 -31.86 61.22
N ALA A 193 24.78 -31.81 62.50
CA ALA A 193 24.06 -32.91 63.14
C ALA A 193 22.70 -33.19 62.47
N VAL A 194 21.98 -32.14 62.05
CA VAL A 194 20.71 -32.29 61.31
C VAL A 194 20.94 -32.86 59.91
N LEU A 195 21.95 -32.39 59.17
CA LEU A 195 22.29 -32.93 57.85
C LEU A 195 22.66 -34.42 57.91
N ASN A 196 23.34 -34.86 58.97
CA ASN A 196 23.69 -36.27 59.19
C ASN A 196 22.48 -37.18 59.49
N MET A 197 21.27 -36.62 59.64
CA MET A 197 20.03 -37.41 59.72
C MET A 197 19.55 -37.90 58.34
N TYR A 198 20.13 -37.40 57.25
CA TYR A 198 19.89 -37.88 55.88
C TYR A 198 20.91 -38.96 55.50
N VAL A 199 20.51 -39.87 54.61
CA VAL A 199 21.45 -40.79 53.95
C VAL A 199 22.39 -40.00 53.04
N ASP A 200 21.81 -39.13 52.20
CA ASP A 200 22.51 -38.08 51.47
C ASP A 200 21.61 -36.85 51.36
N TRP A 201 21.97 -35.77 52.05
CA TRP A 201 21.19 -34.54 51.99
C TRP A 201 21.35 -33.80 50.66
N ARG A 202 22.35 -34.13 49.82
CA ARG A 202 22.54 -33.48 48.52
C ARG A 202 21.53 -33.95 47.48
N ASP A 203 20.96 -35.13 47.69
CA ASP A 203 19.84 -35.66 46.91
C ASP A 203 18.52 -35.04 47.38
N VAL A 204 18.03 -34.08 46.57
CA VAL A 204 16.80 -33.32 46.85
C VAL A 204 15.56 -34.22 46.93
N THR A 205 15.59 -35.41 46.32
CA THR A 205 14.45 -36.35 46.36
C THR A 205 14.21 -36.97 47.73
N THR A 206 15.22 -36.94 48.60
CA THR A 206 15.12 -37.46 49.97
C THR A 206 14.56 -36.46 50.97
N TRP A 207 14.33 -35.21 50.54
CA TRP A 207 13.92 -34.14 51.42
C TRP A 207 12.44 -34.26 51.79
N PRO A 208 12.07 -34.07 53.08
CA PRO A 208 10.68 -34.05 53.49
C PRO A 208 9.90 -32.94 52.76
N GLU A 209 8.75 -33.27 52.18
CA GLU A 209 7.88 -32.32 51.48
C GLU A 209 6.67 -31.91 52.33
N VAL A 210 6.24 -30.66 52.15
CA VAL A 210 4.94 -30.22 52.68
C VAL A 210 3.85 -30.97 51.91
N PRO A 211 2.82 -31.51 52.59
CA PRO A 211 1.67 -32.10 51.91
C PRO A 211 1.11 -31.17 50.83
N ASP A 212 0.76 -31.74 49.67
CA ASP A 212 0.27 -31.02 48.48
C ASP A 212 1.27 -30.11 47.73
N ALA A 213 2.58 -30.15 48.04
CA ALA A 213 3.60 -29.39 47.28
C ALA A 213 3.57 -29.66 45.76
N GLN A 214 3.35 -30.91 45.35
CA GLN A 214 3.22 -31.29 43.94
C GLN A 214 2.01 -30.64 43.25
N LYS A 215 0.90 -30.40 43.95
CA LYS A 215 -0.27 -29.70 43.39
C LYS A 215 0.06 -28.24 43.06
N LEU A 216 1.00 -27.60 43.76
CA LEU A 216 1.39 -26.22 43.46
C LEU A 216 2.09 -26.10 42.11
N HIS A 217 3.00 -27.02 41.76
CA HIS A 217 3.66 -27.03 40.45
C HIS A 217 2.66 -27.34 39.33
N GLN A 218 1.77 -28.33 39.53
CA GLN A 218 0.71 -28.62 38.57
C GLN A 218 -0.25 -27.43 38.37
N ASN A 219 -0.56 -26.68 39.42
CA ASN A 219 -1.37 -25.47 39.32
C ASN A 219 -0.63 -24.31 38.63
N MET A 220 0.69 -24.21 38.77
CA MET A 220 1.51 -23.24 38.02
C MET A 220 1.54 -23.60 36.53
N LEU A 221 1.70 -24.87 36.19
CA LEU A 221 1.64 -25.37 34.81
C LEU A 221 0.27 -25.11 34.16
N LYS A 222 -0.84 -25.37 34.86
CA LYS A 222 -2.21 -25.09 34.37
C LYS A 222 -2.48 -23.62 34.08
N LYS A 223 -1.73 -22.70 34.72
CA LYS A 223 -1.86 -21.25 34.51
C LYS A 223 -0.97 -20.72 33.39
N GLN A 224 -0.01 -21.51 32.92
CA GLN A 224 0.86 -21.10 31.83
C GLN A 224 0.21 -21.43 30.48
N GLU A 225 0.20 -20.45 29.59
CA GLU A 225 -0.11 -20.66 28.19
C GLU A 225 0.99 -21.48 27.52
N ASN A 226 0.60 -22.32 26.56
CA ASN A 226 1.54 -23.10 25.77
C ASN A 226 2.53 -22.17 25.04
N PRO A 227 3.85 -22.26 25.30
CA PRO A 227 4.81 -21.34 24.70
C PRO A 227 4.92 -21.51 23.18
N LEU A 228 4.57 -22.67 22.62
CA LEU A 228 4.57 -22.91 21.18
C LEU A 228 3.46 -22.16 20.44
N GLU A 229 2.35 -21.88 21.13
CA GLU A 229 1.18 -21.18 20.61
C GLU A 229 1.28 -19.66 20.77
N LYS A 230 2.25 -19.16 21.53
CA LYS A 230 2.44 -17.72 21.73
C LYS A 230 2.80 -17.04 20.42
N GLU A 231 2.17 -15.90 20.17
CA GLU A 231 2.54 -15.01 19.06
C GLU A 231 3.85 -14.27 19.37
N GLY A 232 4.56 -13.88 18.31
CA GLY A 232 5.76 -13.05 18.41
C GLY A 232 6.98 -13.79 18.97
N MET A 233 7.90 -13.02 19.57
CA MET A 233 9.28 -13.47 19.78
C MET A 233 9.43 -14.69 20.70
N VAL A 234 8.66 -14.77 21.78
CA VAL A 234 8.75 -15.89 22.72
C VAL A 234 8.33 -17.18 22.05
N GLY A 235 7.19 -17.18 21.33
CA GLY A 235 6.73 -18.38 20.66
C GLY A 235 7.57 -18.75 19.44
N ALA A 236 8.03 -17.77 18.65
CA ALA A 236 8.93 -18.03 17.54
C ALA A 236 10.25 -18.68 17.99
N PHE A 237 10.79 -18.26 19.15
CA PHE A 237 11.96 -18.91 19.76
C PHE A 237 11.63 -20.32 20.29
N CYS A 238 10.53 -20.47 21.05
CA CYS A 238 10.17 -21.76 21.66
C CYS A 238 9.75 -22.82 20.64
N ARG A 239 9.25 -22.42 19.45
CA ARG A 239 8.99 -23.33 18.32
C ARG A 239 10.26 -23.91 17.71
N ARG A 240 11.41 -23.24 17.88
CA ARG A 240 12.71 -23.73 17.40
C ARG A 240 13.47 -24.51 18.47
N PHE A 241 13.37 -24.08 19.72
CA PHE A 241 14.18 -24.61 20.82
C PHE A 241 13.30 -24.96 22.03
N ASN A 242 13.28 -26.23 22.40
CA ASN A 242 12.78 -26.68 23.71
C ASN A 242 13.85 -26.46 24.81
N ILE A 243 13.54 -26.79 26.07
CA ILE A 243 14.47 -26.63 27.20
C ILE A 243 15.81 -27.35 26.96
N TYR A 244 15.78 -28.59 26.48
CA TYR A 244 16.99 -29.37 26.26
C TYR A 244 17.88 -28.76 25.16
N GLN A 245 17.29 -28.39 24.03
CA GLN A 245 17.99 -27.76 22.91
C GLN A 245 18.55 -26.39 23.30
N ALA A 246 17.78 -25.61 24.05
CA ALA A 246 18.24 -24.31 24.53
C ALA A 246 19.40 -24.43 25.53
N ILE A 247 19.43 -25.48 26.36
CA ILE A 247 20.56 -25.77 27.25
C ILE A 247 21.80 -26.12 26.41
N ASP A 248 21.68 -27.08 25.50
CA ASP A 248 22.80 -27.57 24.69
C ASP A 248 23.43 -26.46 23.83
N GLU A 249 22.58 -25.68 23.13
CA GLU A 249 23.06 -24.69 22.17
C GLU A 249 23.51 -23.39 22.85
N PHE A 250 22.79 -22.95 23.90
CA PHE A 250 22.97 -21.60 24.45
C PHE A 250 23.51 -21.55 25.87
N LEU A 251 23.38 -22.62 26.65
CA LEU A 251 23.84 -22.73 28.04
C LEU A 251 24.73 -23.99 28.27
N PRO A 252 25.70 -24.30 27.41
CA PRO A 252 26.48 -25.53 27.52
C PRO A 252 27.21 -25.60 28.86
N GLY A 253 27.17 -26.76 29.53
CA GLY A 253 27.80 -26.98 30.83
C GLY A 253 27.10 -26.31 32.01
N THR A 254 25.86 -25.84 31.85
CA THR A 254 25.07 -25.25 32.95
C THR A 254 24.26 -26.29 33.71
N TYR A 255 23.74 -27.30 32.99
CA TYR A 255 22.99 -28.42 33.55
C TYR A 255 23.56 -29.74 33.03
N GLU A 256 23.47 -30.79 33.85
CA GLU A 256 23.78 -32.17 33.48
C GLU A 256 22.59 -33.10 33.73
N THR A 257 22.54 -34.21 33.00
CA THR A 257 21.53 -35.26 33.20
C THR A 257 21.82 -36.06 34.45
N CYS A 258 20.78 -36.55 35.11
CA CYS A 258 20.90 -37.50 36.21
C CYS A 258 20.14 -38.80 35.91
N ASP A 259 20.27 -39.80 36.78
CA ASP A 259 19.66 -41.12 36.60
C ASP A 259 18.11 -41.11 36.66
N ILE A 260 17.51 -39.95 36.99
CA ILE A 260 16.06 -39.78 37.08
C ILE A 260 15.56 -39.07 35.81
N PRO A 261 14.64 -39.69 35.04
CA PRO A 261 14.02 -39.06 33.89
C PRO A 261 13.39 -37.71 34.23
N ASP A 262 13.46 -36.77 33.28
CA ASP A 262 12.92 -35.41 33.39
C ASP A 262 13.51 -34.56 34.54
N ARG A 263 14.65 -34.98 35.10
CA ARG A 263 15.42 -34.19 36.05
C ARG A 263 16.83 -33.90 35.56
N LEU A 264 17.30 -32.72 35.93
CA LEU A 264 18.63 -32.20 35.63
C LEU A 264 19.28 -31.70 36.94
N THR A 265 20.60 -31.73 36.96
CA THR A 265 21.42 -31.13 38.03
C THR A 265 22.00 -29.82 37.53
N PHE A 266 21.81 -28.74 38.29
CA PHE A 266 22.49 -27.47 38.02
C PHE A 266 23.95 -27.55 38.52
N ILE A 267 24.92 -27.42 37.61
CA ILE A 267 26.35 -27.60 37.91
C ILE A 267 26.89 -26.53 38.88
N GLY A 268 26.25 -25.35 38.93
CA GLY A 268 26.63 -24.27 39.85
C GLY A 268 26.13 -24.41 41.29
N GLY A 269 25.44 -25.51 41.62
CA GLY A 269 24.93 -25.82 42.97
C GLY A 269 25.63 -27.02 43.60
N SER A 270 25.42 -27.25 44.90
CA SER A 270 25.95 -28.43 45.60
C SER A 270 24.94 -29.58 45.80
N THR A 271 23.71 -29.39 45.30
CA THR A 271 22.61 -30.38 45.30
C THR A 271 22.47 -31.02 43.92
N THR A 272 21.92 -32.23 43.86
CA THR A 272 21.71 -32.99 42.61
C THR A 272 20.22 -33.20 42.32
N ALA A 273 19.87 -33.42 41.05
CA ALA A 273 18.50 -33.70 40.58
C ALA A 273 17.42 -32.69 41.00
N GLY A 274 17.80 -31.40 41.11
CA GLY A 274 16.93 -30.32 41.59
C GLY A 274 16.17 -29.57 40.51
N ALA A 275 16.58 -29.63 39.24
CA ALA A 275 15.83 -29.03 38.14
C ALA A 275 14.90 -30.06 37.50
N ILE A 276 13.60 -29.77 37.47
CA ILE A 276 12.56 -30.65 36.93
C ILE A 276 12.06 -30.07 35.61
N VAL A 277 12.06 -30.89 34.56
CA VAL A 277 11.52 -30.57 33.24
C VAL A 277 10.09 -31.12 33.15
N TYR A 278 9.19 -30.33 32.56
CA TYR A 278 7.79 -30.70 32.40
C TYR A 278 7.37 -30.64 30.94
N GLN A 279 6.34 -31.44 30.61
CA GLN A 279 5.66 -31.45 29.31
C GLN A 279 6.67 -31.58 28.14
N ASP A 280 7.48 -32.64 28.17
CA ASP A 280 8.44 -32.98 27.09
C ASP A 280 9.38 -31.82 26.69
N GLY A 281 9.84 -31.05 27.69
CA GLY A 281 10.81 -29.97 27.47
C GLY A 281 10.19 -28.60 27.20
N LEU A 282 8.89 -28.39 27.44
CA LEU A 282 8.30 -27.05 27.32
C LEU A 282 8.67 -26.13 28.49
N PHE A 283 8.79 -26.68 29.70
CA PHE A 283 9.05 -25.90 30.90
C PHE A 283 10.11 -26.54 31.80
N LEU A 284 10.83 -25.71 32.55
CA LEU A 284 11.76 -26.11 33.60
C LEU A 284 11.42 -25.38 34.90
N TYR A 285 11.52 -26.08 36.03
CA TYR A 285 11.44 -25.53 37.39
C TYR A 285 12.63 -26.00 38.21
N SER A 286 13.37 -25.07 38.83
CA SER A 286 14.59 -25.40 39.59
C SER A 286 14.40 -25.28 41.10
N HIS A 287 14.74 -26.34 41.82
CA HIS A 287 14.85 -26.39 43.28
C HIS A 287 16.25 -26.02 43.79
N HIS A 288 17.26 -25.92 42.92
CA HIS A 288 18.60 -25.52 43.34
C HIS A 288 18.56 -24.09 43.87
N ALA A 289 19.07 -23.87 45.09
CA ALA A 289 18.98 -22.58 45.77
C ALA A 289 19.74 -21.47 45.02
N THR A 290 20.82 -21.82 44.33
CA THR A 290 21.71 -20.88 43.65
C THR A 290 21.43 -20.70 42.15
N ASP A 291 20.48 -21.43 41.58
CA ASP A 291 20.14 -21.33 40.16
C ASP A 291 19.45 -19.99 39.84
N PRO A 292 19.83 -19.25 38.78
CA PRO A 292 19.10 -18.06 38.31
C PRO A 292 17.59 -18.27 38.06
N CYS A 293 17.20 -19.50 37.74
CA CYS A 293 15.83 -19.96 37.54
C CYS A 293 15.20 -20.57 38.81
N SER A 294 15.89 -20.51 39.96
CA SER A 294 15.42 -21.05 41.23
C SER A 294 14.01 -20.57 41.55
N GLN A 295 13.13 -21.52 41.86
CA GLN A 295 11.74 -21.33 42.22
C GLN A 295 10.86 -20.68 41.14
N LYS A 296 11.32 -20.64 39.88
CA LYS A 296 10.58 -20.09 38.73
C LYS A 296 10.29 -21.19 37.71
N LEU A 297 9.06 -21.21 37.22
CA LEU A 297 8.68 -22.02 36.06
C LEU A 297 9.00 -21.22 34.79
N VAL A 298 9.94 -21.70 33.98
CA VAL A 298 10.46 -21.00 32.80
C VAL A 298 10.31 -21.82 31.53
N ASN A 299 10.02 -21.15 30.41
CA ASN A 299 10.15 -21.74 29.07
C ASN A 299 11.59 -21.57 28.56
N ALA A 300 11.90 -22.11 27.37
CA ALA A 300 13.24 -22.02 26.78
C ALA A 300 13.76 -20.57 26.60
N PHE A 301 12.89 -19.64 26.18
CA PHE A 301 13.28 -18.23 26.04
C PHE A 301 13.64 -17.60 27.40
N ASP A 302 12.81 -17.82 28.42
CA ASP A 302 13.05 -17.29 29.77
C ASP A 302 14.23 -17.95 30.47
N LEU A 303 14.47 -19.24 30.23
CA LEU A 303 15.65 -19.96 30.71
C LEU A 303 16.94 -19.26 30.23
N VAL A 304 17.09 -19.09 28.91
CA VAL A 304 18.26 -18.45 28.32
C VAL A 304 18.36 -16.98 28.76
N ARG A 305 17.24 -16.26 28.79
CA ARG A 305 17.18 -14.86 29.24
C ARG A 305 17.71 -14.70 30.66
N LEU A 306 17.23 -15.50 31.61
CA LEU A 306 17.61 -15.36 33.02
C LEU A 306 19.08 -15.71 33.25
N HIS A 307 19.57 -16.77 32.62
CA HIS A 307 20.98 -17.17 32.73
C HIS A 307 21.93 -16.17 32.09
N LYS A 308 21.68 -15.72 30.85
CA LYS A 308 22.58 -14.79 30.15
C LYS A 308 22.44 -13.34 30.58
N PHE A 309 21.20 -12.89 30.85
CA PHE A 309 20.88 -11.47 30.95
C PHE A 309 20.13 -11.08 32.23
N GLY A 310 19.75 -12.02 33.10
CA GLY A 310 18.98 -11.74 34.32
C GLY A 310 19.67 -10.80 35.32
N HIS A 311 21.00 -10.69 35.24
CA HIS A 311 21.77 -9.70 35.99
C HIS A 311 21.47 -8.26 35.57
N LYS A 312 20.97 -8.00 34.36
CA LYS A 312 20.62 -6.65 33.89
C LYS A 312 19.36 -6.07 34.57
N ASP A 313 18.55 -6.92 35.18
CA ASP A 313 17.30 -6.51 35.83
C ASP A 313 17.51 -6.01 37.28
N ILE A 314 18.76 -5.92 37.77
CA ILE A 314 19.08 -5.53 39.17
C ILE A 314 18.50 -4.16 39.53
N SER A 315 18.55 -3.20 38.62
CA SER A 315 18.08 -1.84 38.85
C SER A 315 16.62 -1.62 38.44
N ALA A 316 15.98 -2.59 37.78
CA ALA A 316 14.62 -2.46 37.28
C ALA A 316 13.60 -2.33 38.44
N ASP A 317 12.52 -1.61 38.20
CA ASP A 317 11.43 -1.52 39.18
C ASP A 317 10.71 -2.86 39.30
N VAL A 318 10.28 -3.22 40.50
CA VAL A 318 9.62 -4.51 40.80
C VAL A 318 8.34 -4.70 39.99
N ASN A 319 7.67 -3.62 39.60
CA ASN A 319 6.43 -3.65 38.82
C ASN A 319 6.67 -3.51 37.31
N THR A 320 7.93 -3.52 36.84
CA THR A 320 8.24 -3.42 35.41
C THR A 320 7.67 -4.64 34.66
N PRO A 321 6.82 -4.45 33.64
CA PRO A 321 6.34 -5.55 32.82
C PRO A 321 7.51 -6.32 32.20
N VAL A 322 7.42 -7.66 32.15
CA VAL A 322 8.53 -8.53 31.70
C VAL A 322 9.07 -8.13 30.33
N ALA A 323 8.20 -7.79 29.38
CA ALA A 323 8.59 -7.38 28.03
C ALA A 323 9.35 -6.02 27.95
N LYS A 324 9.40 -5.28 29.07
CA LYS A 324 10.14 -4.01 29.18
C LYS A 324 11.40 -4.12 30.04
N LEU A 325 11.70 -5.32 30.57
CA LEU A 325 12.89 -5.52 31.38
C LEU A 325 14.16 -5.39 30.52
N PRO A 326 15.25 -4.81 31.07
CA PRO A 326 16.54 -4.75 30.37
C PRO A 326 17.04 -6.13 29.88
N SER A 327 16.82 -7.20 30.66
CA SER A 327 17.15 -8.56 30.23
C SER A 327 16.33 -9.04 29.04
N TRP A 328 15.06 -8.63 28.95
CA TRP A 328 14.17 -9.00 27.85
C TRP A 328 14.57 -8.28 26.56
N ILE A 329 14.91 -6.99 26.63
CA ILE A 329 15.39 -6.21 25.47
C ILE A 329 16.72 -6.80 24.98
N ALA A 330 17.65 -7.09 25.89
CA ALA A 330 18.93 -7.71 25.53
C ALA A 330 18.75 -9.11 24.92
N MET A 331 17.83 -9.91 25.45
CA MET A 331 17.48 -11.21 24.86
C MET A 331 16.89 -11.06 23.46
N LYS A 332 15.99 -10.09 23.25
CA LYS A 332 15.40 -9.80 21.94
C LYS A 332 16.46 -9.46 20.88
N GLU A 333 17.36 -8.54 21.19
CA GLU A 333 18.46 -8.16 20.29
C GLU A 333 19.39 -9.35 20.00
N TRP A 334 19.68 -10.15 21.01
CA TRP A 334 20.53 -11.31 20.87
C TRP A 334 19.89 -12.41 20.00
N VAL A 335 18.60 -12.72 20.20
CA VAL A 335 17.86 -13.70 19.38
C VAL A 335 17.84 -13.27 17.92
N LEU A 336 17.53 -12.00 17.63
CA LEU A 336 17.46 -11.48 16.26
C LEU A 336 18.81 -11.52 15.52
N SER A 337 19.93 -11.46 16.25
CA SER A 337 21.28 -11.46 15.67
C SER A 337 21.91 -12.86 15.57
N LYS A 338 21.42 -13.84 16.35
CA LYS A 338 22.03 -15.16 16.47
C LYS A 338 21.16 -16.32 15.96
N THR A 339 19.90 -16.06 15.60
CA THR A 339 18.96 -17.10 15.18
C THR A 339 18.15 -16.66 13.97
N ASP A 340 17.60 -17.63 13.23
CA ASP A 340 16.72 -17.39 12.07
C ASP A 340 15.28 -17.01 12.44
N VAL A 341 15.00 -16.71 13.71
CA VAL A 341 13.66 -16.34 14.22
C VAL A 341 13.05 -15.16 13.44
N LYS A 342 13.86 -14.28 12.83
CA LYS A 342 13.38 -13.19 11.96
C LYS A 342 12.55 -13.70 10.78
N LYS A 343 12.93 -14.82 10.16
CA LYS A 343 12.21 -15.41 9.02
C LYS A 343 10.82 -15.91 9.44
N ASP A 344 10.71 -16.50 10.63
CA ASP A 344 9.43 -16.99 11.14
C ASP A 344 8.48 -15.84 11.48
N LEU A 345 8.99 -14.75 12.07
CA LEU A 345 8.20 -13.56 12.36
C LEU A 345 7.65 -12.89 11.09
N LEU A 346 8.43 -12.89 10.00
CA LEU A 346 7.98 -12.38 8.71
C LEU A 346 6.89 -13.29 8.11
N LYS A 347 7.10 -14.61 8.15
CA LYS A 347 6.15 -15.61 7.67
C LYS A 347 4.83 -15.56 8.45
N GLU A 348 4.89 -15.42 9.77
CA GLU A 348 3.70 -15.27 10.65
C GLU A 348 2.89 -14.03 10.27
N ARG A 349 3.54 -12.89 10.01
CA ARG A 349 2.85 -11.67 9.55
C ARG A 349 2.23 -11.84 8.17
N GLN A 350 2.96 -12.44 7.22
CA GLN A 350 2.44 -12.70 5.88
C GLN A 350 1.25 -13.64 5.91
N GLN A 351 1.30 -14.72 6.69
CA GLN A 351 0.17 -15.65 6.84
C GLN A 351 -1.05 -14.97 7.46
N LYS A 352 -0.85 -14.09 8.45
CA LYS A 352 -1.93 -13.30 9.04
C LYS A 352 -2.52 -12.31 8.04
N ALA A 353 -1.68 -11.64 7.26
CA ALA A 353 -2.13 -10.76 6.19
C ALA A 353 -2.91 -11.56 5.13
N ILE A 354 -2.37 -12.67 4.62
CA ILE A 354 -3.08 -13.57 3.69
C ILE A 354 -4.43 -13.98 4.28
N ALA A 355 -4.49 -14.33 5.58
CA ALA A 355 -5.75 -14.65 6.24
C ALA A 355 -6.73 -13.46 6.21
N GLU A 356 -6.28 -12.24 6.57
CA GLU A 356 -7.10 -11.01 6.50
C GLU A 356 -7.60 -10.70 5.09
N PHE A 357 -6.78 -10.91 4.06
CA PHE A 357 -7.16 -10.75 2.65
C PHE A 357 -8.04 -11.90 2.13
N SER A 358 -7.96 -13.08 2.75
CA SER A 358 -8.76 -14.27 2.37
C SER A 358 -10.15 -14.31 3.02
N ILE A 359 -10.33 -13.65 4.18
CA ILE A 359 -11.60 -13.67 4.94
C ILE A 359 -12.71 -12.86 4.23
N THR A 360 -12.40 -12.06 3.21
CA THR A 360 -13.39 -11.20 2.57
C THR A 360 -14.24 -11.83 1.47
N TYR A 361 -13.97 -13.01 0.88
CA TYR A 361 -14.85 -13.56 -0.16
C TYR A 361 -14.94 -15.10 -0.26
N ASP A 362 -16.01 -15.50 -0.95
CA ASP A 362 -16.82 -16.73 -0.96
C ASP A 362 -16.12 -18.11 -1.07
N LYS A 363 -16.81 -19.12 -0.55
CA LYS A 363 -16.36 -20.52 -0.34
C LYS A 363 -16.28 -21.40 -1.60
N ASN A 364 -16.39 -20.87 -2.81
CA ASN A 364 -16.58 -21.67 -4.02
C ASN A 364 -15.67 -21.25 -5.19
N GLU A 365 -14.35 -21.35 -5.04
CA GLU A 365 -13.47 -21.48 -6.21
C GLU A 365 -12.60 -22.73 -6.05
N GLU A 366 -12.79 -23.68 -6.96
CA GLU A 366 -11.94 -24.84 -7.13
C GLU A 366 -10.53 -24.36 -7.51
N VAL A 367 -9.56 -24.71 -6.66
CA VAL A 367 -8.14 -24.47 -6.90
C VAL A 367 -7.71 -25.34 -8.08
N LEU A 368 -7.53 -24.74 -9.25
CA LEU A 368 -6.79 -25.35 -10.35
C LEU A 368 -5.33 -25.51 -9.93
N GLU A 369 -4.86 -26.76 -9.85
CA GLU A 369 -3.45 -27.11 -9.65
C GLU A 369 -2.61 -26.56 -10.81
N GLY A 370 -1.97 -25.41 -10.58
CA GLY A 370 -0.91 -24.85 -11.42
C GLY A 370 0.47 -25.19 -10.84
N GLU A 371 1.39 -25.56 -11.72
CA GLU A 371 2.77 -25.95 -11.43
C GLU A 371 3.46 -25.02 -10.42
N ILE A 372 4.10 -25.62 -9.41
CA ILE A 372 4.97 -24.92 -8.46
C ILE A 372 6.22 -24.49 -9.23
N VAL A 373 6.21 -23.27 -9.76
CA VAL A 373 7.44 -22.55 -10.08
C VAL A 373 8.07 -22.19 -8.74
N GLU A 374 9.27 -22.70 -8.45
CA GLU A 374 10.04 -22.26 -7.28
C GLU A 374 10.30 -20.76 -7.42
N ASP A 375 9.48 -19.95 -6.74
CA ASP A 375 9.66 -18.50 -6.71
C ASP A 375 10.99 -18.19 -6.03
N ASP A 376 11.88 -17.52 -6.77
CA ASP A 376 13.16 -17.03 -6.28
C ASP A 376 12.91 -15.80 -5.37
N ASP A 377 12.48 -16.08 -4.13
CA ASP A 377 12.18 -15.12 -3.08
C ASP A 377 13.44 -14.41 -2.52
N ASN A 378 14.62 -14.62 -3.11
CA ASN A 378 15.89 -14.05 -2.69
C ASN A 378 15.87 -12.51 -2.63
N TRP A 379 15.04 -11.85 -3.42
CA TRP A 379 14.88 -10.39 -3.38
C TRP A 379 14.38 -9.87 -2.02
N LYS A 380 13.74 -10.72 -1.20
CA LYS A 380 13.29 -10.36 0.15
C LYS A 380 14.46 -10.07 1.09
N ASP A 381 15.63 -10.65 0.83
CA ASP A 381 16.84 -10.40 1.62
C ASP A 381 17.41 -8.98 1.40
N ASP A 382 17.09 -8.36 0.25
CA ASP A 382 17.49 -6.99 -0.09
C ASP A 382 16.58 -5.92 0.55
N ILE A 383 15.47 -6.31 1.18
CA ILE A 383 14.58 -5.38 1.88
C ILE A 383 15.30 -4.84 3.11
N GLN A 384 15.36 -3.51 3.23
CA GLN A 384 15.92 -2.86 4.41
C GLN A 384 14.90 -2.81 5.55
N TYR A 385 15.25 -3.27 6.75
CA TYR A 385 14.35 -3.34 7.91
C TYR A 385 14.70 -2.30 8.99
N SER A 386 13.74 -2.01 9.88
CA SER A 386 13.94 -1.26 11.11
C SER A 386 14.97 -1.92 12.03
N ALA A 387 15.55 -1.16 12.95
CA ALA A 387 16.58 -1.63 13.88
C ALA A 387 16.14 -2.84 14.73
N ASP A 388 14.84 -2.95 15.03
CA ASP A 388 14.26 -4.09 15.74
C ASP A 388 13.89 -5.28 14.82
N GLY A 389 14.22 -5.20 13.53
CA GLY A 389 13.97 -6.22 12.51
C GLY A 389 12.49 -6.44 12.19
N MET A 390 11.57 -5.68 12.80
CA MET A 390 10.14 -6.00 12.78
C MET A 390 9.39 -5.41 11.60
N LYS A 391 9.86 -4.33 10.95
CA LYS A 391 9.15 -3.69 9.82
C LYS A 391 10.13 -3.36 8.70
N ALA A 392 9.68 -3.47 7.45
CA ALA A 392 10.45 -2.90 6.35
C ALA A 392 10.48 -1.38 6.52
N LEU A 393 11.63 -0.76 6.25
CA LEU A 393 11.74 0.69 6.24
C LEU A 393 10.82 1.24 5.14
N SER A 394 10.08 2.30 5.46
CA SER A 394 9.26 3.02 4.47
C SER A 394 10.12 3.90 3.58
N THR A 395 11.03 3.30 2.81
CA THR A 395 11.89 3.95 1.81
C THR A 395 11.34 3.73 0.42
N LEU A 396 11.61 4.65 -0.50
CA LEU A 396 11.21 4.50 -1.90
C LEU A 396 11.86 3.26 -2.53
N SER A 397 13.13 2.97 -2.18
CA SER A 397 13.85 1.79 -2.66
C SER A 397 13.15 0.48 -2.29
N ASN A 398 12.72 0.32 -1.03
CA ASN A 398 11.97 -0.87 -0.60
C ASN A 398 10.63 -0.98 -1.33
N ILE A 399 9.91 0.14 -1.48
CA ILE A 399 8.62 0.16 -2.17
C ILE A 399 8.79 -0.29 -3.62
N ILE A 400 9.75 0.26 -4.36
CA ILE A 400 10.03 -0.14 -5.75
C ILE A 400 10.43 -1.61 -5.82
N LEU A 401 11.31 -2.07 -4.91
CA LEU A 401 11.74 -3.46 -4.86
C LEU A 401 10.55 -4.41 -4.67
N ILE A 402 9.61 -4.07 -3.79
CA ILE A 402 8.38 -4.84 -3.54
C ILE A 402 7.48 -4.80 -4.77
N LEU A 403 7.13 -3.62 -5.28
CA LEU A 403 6.25 -3.47 -6.44
C LEU A 403 6.78 -4.19 -7.70
N ARG A 404 8.11 -4.33 -7.83
CA ARG A 404 8.76 -5.01 -8.95
C ARG A 404 8.76 -6.54 -8.82
N ASN A 405 8.76 -7.09 -7.61
CA ASN A 405 9.05 -8.52 -7.39
C ASN A 405 7.97 -9.28 -6.63
N ASP A 406 7.12 -8.61 -5.85
CA ASP A 406 6.00 -9.26 -5.17
C ASP A 406 5.06 -9.90 -6.20
N LYS A 407 4.82 -11.20 -6.07
CA LYS A 407 4.01 -11.99 -7.00
C LYS A 407 2.60 -11.43 -7.24
N GLU A 408 2.01 -10.76 -6.25
CA GLU A 408 0.66 -10.21 -6.35
C GLU A 408 0.65 -8.82 -7.01
N LEU A 409 1.81 -8.16 -7.16
CA LEU A 409 1.94 -6.79 -7.65
C LEU A 409 2.77 -6.66 -8.93
N LYS A 410 3.69 -7.60 -9.16
CA LYS A 410 4.62 -7.61 -10.29
C LYS A 410 3.86 -7.57 -11.61
N PHE A 411 4.19 -6.59 -12.46
CA PHE A 411 3.54 -6.31 -13.74
C PHE A 411 2.03 -6.02 -13.67
N LYS A 412 1.45 -5.77 -12.48
CA LYS A 412 0.03 -5.43 -12.34
C LYS A 412 -0.22 -3.93 -12.43
N ILE A 413 0.77 -3.10 -12.11
CA ILE A 413 0.67 -1.64 -12.19
C ILE A 413 1.47 -1.16 -13.41
N PHE A 414 0.82 -0.50 -14.35
CA PHE A 414 1.45 -0.04 -15.58
C PHE A 414 0.81 1.24 -16.11
N LYS A 415 1.55 2.00 -16.92
CA LYS A 415 1.02 3.17 -17.62
C LYS A 415 0.63 2.79 -19.04
N ASP A 416 -0.59 3.09 -19.45
CA ASP A 416 -0.94 3.08 -20.86
C ASP A 416 -0.46 4.39 -21.49
N ILE A 417 0.57 4.34 -22.33
CA ILE A 417 1.14 5.51 -23.01
C ILE A 417 0.19 6.11 -24.04
N PHE A 418 -0.84 5.37 -24.46
CA PHE A 418 -1.83 5.86 -25.40
C PHE A 418 -2.77 6.87 -24.73
N SER A 419 -3.31 6.51 -23.56
CA SER A 419 -4.15 7.39 -22.74
C SER A 419 -3.38 8.27 -21.74
N SER A 420 -2.08 7.98 -21.53
CA SER A 420 -1.24 8.58 -20.48
C SER A 420 -1.80 8.40 -19.06
N ARG A 421 -2.54 7.31 -18.82
CA ARG A 421 -3.14 6.96 -17.52
C ARG A 421 -2.44 5.77 -16.92
N ILE A 422 -2.43 5.71 -15.59
CA ILE A 422 -2.03 4.50 -14.85
C ILE A 422 -3.22 3.54 -14.87
N LEU A 423 -2.95 2.29 -15.22
CA LEU A 423 -3.88 1.19 -15.20
C LEU A 423 -3.40 0.14 -14.19
N VAL A 424 -4.35 -0.67 -13.75
CA VAL A 424 -4.13 -1.86 -12.96
C VAL A 424 -4.68 -3.07 -13.71
N ARG A 425 -3.91 -4.15 -13.74
CA ARG A 425 -4.31 -5.45 -14.25
C ARG A 425 -5.00 -6.26 -13.15
N ASP A 426 -5.90 -7.15 -13.54
CA ASP A 426 -6.67 -8.01 -12.63
C ASP A 426 -5.82 -8.76 -11.60
N GLY A 427 -6.46 -9.28 -10.55
CA GLY A 427 -5.77 -10.16 -9.60
C GLY A 427 -4.88 -9.43 -8.58
N VAL A 428 -5.15 -8.17 -8.27
CA VAL A 428 -4.50 -7.48 -7.15
C VAL A 428 -5.11 -7.92 -5.80
N PRO A 429 -4.35 -7.88 -4.68
CA PRO A 429 -4.81 -8.38 -3.38
C PRO A 429 -6.08 -7.73 -2.83
N TRP A 430 -6.31 -6.45 -3.13
CA TRP A 430 -7.43 -5.67 -2.58
C TRP A 430 -8.68 -5.69 -3.46
N ASP A 431 -8.60 -6.17 -4.71
CA ASP A 431 -9.72 -6.21 -5.63
C ASP A 431 -9.53 -7.32 -6.69
N ARG A 432 -10.42 -8.30 -6.65
CA ARG A 432 -10.47 -9.40 -7.63
C ARG A 432 -11.66 -9.27 -8.60
N LYS A 433 -12.49 -8.24 -8.47
CA LYS A 433 -13.74 -8.07 -9.23
C LYS A 433 -13.53 -7.13 -10.40
N PHE A 434 -12.80 -7.61 -11.39
CA PHE A 434 -12.54 -6.86 -12.61
C PHE A 434 -13.56 -7.24 -13.69
N GLU A 435 -14.21 -6.26 -14.32
CA GLU A 435 -15.09 -6.49 -15.47
C GLU A 435 -14.27 -6.75 -16.75
N THR A 436 -13.05 -6.22 -16.82
CA THR A 436 -12.10 -6.34 -17.92
C THR A 436 -10.71 -6.64 -17.39
N PRO A 437 -9.80 -7.29 -18.16
CA PRO A 437 -8.47 -7.68 -17.68
C PRO A 437 -7.63 -6.53 -17.10
N ASP A 438 -7.83 -5.30 -17.60
CA ASP A 438 -7.24 -4.09 -17.02
C ASP A 438 -8.32 -3.02 -16.81
N ARG A 439 -8.12 -2.15 -15.83
CA ARG A 439 -8.93 -0.94 -15.61
C ARG A 439 -8.07 0.25 -15.21
N ILE A 440 -8.66 1.45 -15.22
CA ILE A 440 -8.00 2.67 -14.75
C ILE A 440 -7.68 2.53 -13.25
N TRP A 441 -6.48 2.96 -12.85
CA TRP A 441 -6.08 3.08 -11.44
C TRP A 441 -6.90 4.17 -10.75
N THR A 442 -7.45 3.86 -9.58
CA THR A 442 -8.38 4.72 -8.83
C THR A 442 -7.89 5.00 -7.41
N ASP A 443 -8.54 5.93 -6.72
CA ASP A 443 -8.30 6.21 -5.30
C ASP A 443 -8.48 4.96 -4.41
N THR A 444 -9.34 4.02 -4.84
CA THR A 444 -9.54 2.74 -4.14
C THR A 444 -8.30 1.86 -4.26
N ASP A 445 -7.59 1.90 -5.38
CA ASP A 445 -6.31 1.18 -5.54
C ASP A 445 -5.20 1.82 -4.72
N ASP A 446 -5.17 3.15 -4.63
CA ASP A 446 -4.25 3.84 -3.71
C ASP A 446 -4.50 3.43 -2.25
N ALA A 447 -5.76 3.26 -1.84
CA ALA A 447 -6.11 2.78 -0.51
C ALA A 447 -5.75 1.30 -0.32
N GLY A 448 -6.09 0.45 -1.30
CA GLY A 448 -5.83 -0.99 -1.29
C GLY A 448 -4.35 -1.33 -1.25
N LEU A 449 -3.54 -0.67 -2.07
CA LEU A 449 -2.08 -0.84 -2.06
C LEU A 449 -1.47 -0.40 -0.73
N ARG A 450 -1.92 0.73 -0.17
CA ARG A 450 -1.47 1.18 1.15
C ARG A 450 -1.78 0.15 2.24
N TRP A 451 -3.00 -0.37 2.25
CA TRP A 451 -3.40 -1.42 3.19
C TRP A 451 -2.54 -2.68 3.01
N TYR A 452 -2.31 -3.13 1.77
CA TYR A 452 -1.47 -4.28 1.47
C TYR A 452 -0.03 -4.11 1.94
N LEU A 453 0.60 -2.97 1.65
CA LEU A 453 1.97 -2.67 2.06
C LEU A 453 2.11 -2.51 3.59
N GLU A 454 1.08 -1.96 4.25
CA GLU A 454 1.04 -1.85 5.71
C GLU A 454 0.93 -3.23 6.36
N SER A 455 -0.03 -4.06 5.92
CA SER A 455 -0.28 -5.38 6.50
C SER A 455 0.88 -6.36 6.28
N ASN A 456 1.44 -6.42 5.07
CA ASN A 456 2.47 -7.40 4.73
C ASN A 456 3.89 -6.94 5.11
N TYR A 457 4.18 -5.64 4.99
CA TYR A 457 5.55 -5.12 5.11
C TYR A 457 5.72 -4.08 6.23
N GLY A 458 4.63 -3.53 6.78
CA GLY A 458 4.67 -2.47 7.78
C GLY A 458 5.03 -1.09 7.19
N ILE A 459 4.87 -0.91 5.87
CA ILE A 459 5.18 0.33 5.16
C ILE A 459 3.97 1.27 5.17
N THR A 460 4.15 2.51 5.62
CA THR A 460 3.04 3.46 5.83
C THR A 460 3.24 4.83 5.17
N SER A 461 4.34 5.05 4.44
CA SER A 461 4.67 6.37 3.87
C SER A 461 3.92 6.65 2.57
N THR A 462 2.76 7.31 2.67
CA THR A 462 1.87 7.65 1.53
C THR A 462 2.59 8.26 0.33
N ASN A 463 3.36 9.35 0.52
CA ASN A 463 4.01 10.04 -0.60
C ASN A 463 5.02 9.15 -1.34
N LYS A 464 5.79 8.33 -0.61
CA LYS A 464 6.76 7.43 -1.22
C LYS A 464 6.08 6.26 -1.94
N ILE A 465 4.91 5.83 -1.48
CA ILE A 465 4.11 4.82 -2.17
C ILE A 465 3.61 5.38 -3.50
N ILE A 466 3.07 6.60 -3.51
CA ILE A 466 2.65 7.29 -4.73
C ILE A 466 3.83 7.46 -5.70
N ASP A 467 4.99 7.90 -5.21
CA ASP A 467 6.20 8.01 -6.05
C ASP A 467 6.62 6.64 -6.63
N GLY A 468 6.55 5.57 -5.82
CA GLY A 468 6.83 4.19 -6.24
C GLY A 468 5.87 3.69 -7.31
N VAL A 469 4.56 3.93 -7.14
CA VAL A 469 3.52 3.59 -8.14
C VAL A 469 3.79 4.29 -9.46
N ASN A 470 4.07 5.60 -9.44
CA ASN A 470 4.37 6.35 -10.66
C ASN A 470 5.61 5.81 -11.39
N LEU A 471 6.68 5.49 -10.65
CA LEU A 471 7.92 4.95 -11.24
C LEU A 471 7.72 3.56 -11.83
N ILE A 472 7.03 2.67 -11.12
CA ILE A 472 6.74 1.31 -11.59
C ILE A 472 5.76 1.32 -12.76
N ALA A 473 4.76 2.21 -12.73
CA ALA A 473 3.84 2.36 -13.85
C ALA A 473 4.57 2.81 -15.12
N GLU A 474 5.53 3.74 -15.01
CA GLU A 474 6.36 4.19 -16.14
C GLU A 474 7.34 3.10 -16.61
N GLU A 475 7.91 2.33 -15.68
CA GLU A 475 8.80 1.19 -16.00
C GLU A 475 8.06 0.10 -16.79
N ASN A 476 6.81 -0.18 -16.41
CA ASN A 476 5.94 -1.17 -17.06
C ASN A 476 5.11 -0.56 -18.20
N ALA A 477 5.45 0.62 -18.73
CA ALA A 477 4.56 1.33 -19.66
C ALA A 477 4.30 0.54 -20.96
N GLU A 478 3.02 0.50 -21.37
CA GLU A 478 2.53 -0.24 -22.54
C GLU A 478 1.69 0.68 -23.46
N ASN A 479 1.54 0.35 -24.74
CA ASN A 479 0.63 1.04 -25.66
C ASN A 479 -0.51 0.09 -26.05
N LYS A 480 -1.64 0.17 -25.33
CA LYS A 480 -2.71 -0.82 -25.51
C LYS A 480 -3.28 -0.86 -26.93
N VAL A 481 -3.43 0.29 -27.57
CA VAL A 481 -3.92 0.38 -28.95
C VAL A 481 -2.92 -0.28 -29.89
N ALA A 482 -1.64 0.07 -29.82
CA ALA A 482 -0.62 -0.54 -30.67
C ALA A 482 -0.56 -2.06 -30.48
N THR A 483 -0.56 -2.55 -29.24
CA THR A 483 -0.61 -3.98 -28.91
C THR A 483 -1.83 -4.66 -29.55
N ARG A 484 -3.01 -4.04 -29.49
CA ARG A 484 -4.23 -4.59 -30.08
C ARG A 484 -4.22 -4.62 -31.61
N LEU A 485 -3.62 -3.61 -32.26
CA LEU A 485 -3.53 -3.55 -33.71
C LEU A 485 -2.45 -4.49 -34.27
N GLN A 486 -1.39 -4.71 -33.49
CA GLN A 486 -0.25 -5.56 -33.87
C GLN A 486 -0.42 -7.02 -33.43
N SER A 487 -1.53 -7.39 -32.78
CA SER A 487 -1.79 -8.76 -32.33
C SER A 487 -2.12 -9.73 -33.47
N THR A 488 -2.49 -9.21 -34.64
CA THR A 488 -2.88 -10.00 -35.81
C THR A 488 -1.87 -9.82 -36.93
N GLN A 489 -1.42 -10.92 -37.53
CA GLN A 489 -0.57 -10.89 -38.72
C GLN A 489 -1.43 -10.67 -39.98
N TRP A 490 -0.99 -9.78 -40.86
CA TRP A 490 -1.67 -9.52 -42.13
C TRP A 490 -1.60 -10.75 -43.05
N ASP A 491 -2.74 -11.10 -43.65
CA ASP A 491 -2.91 -12.23 -44.56
C ASP A 491 -2.47 -11.96 -46.01
N GLY A 492 -2.08 -10.72 -46.33
CA GLY A 492 -1.65 -10.32 -47.67
C GLY A 492 -2.79 -9.89 -48.61
N GLU A 493 -4.05 -9.99 -48.19
CA GLU A 493 -5.18 -9.48 -48.98
C GLU A 493 -5.38 -7.98 -48.76
N LYS A 494 -5.44 -7.23 -49.87
CA LYS A 494 -5.68 -5.79 -49.86
C LYS A 494 -7.16 -5.49 -49.63
N ARG A 495 -7.47 -4.71 -48.59
CA ARG A 495 -8.83 -4.33 -48.18
C ARG A 495 -8.97 -2.84 -47.98
N LEU A 496 -7.89 -2.13 -47.65
CA LEU A 496 -7.94 -0.71 -47.33
C LEU A 496 -8.45 0.16 -48.48
N GLU A 497 -7.95 -0.04 -49.71
CA GLU A 497 -8.37 0.76 -50.87
C GLU A 497 -9.88 0.64 -51.15
N THR A 498 -10.50 -0.52 -50.92
CA THR A 498 -11.91 -0.74 -51.25
C THR A 498 -12.83 -0.62 -50.04
N LEU A 499 -12.32 -0.32 -48.85
CA LEU A 499 -13.10 -0.35 -47.61
C LEU A 499 -14.33 0.57 -47.67
N PHE A 500 -14.17 1.83 -48.08
CA PHE A 500 -15.30 2.75 -48.21
C PHE A 500 -16.23 2.37 -49.37
N ILE A 501 -15.69 1.85 -50.47
CA ILE A 501 -16.48 1.42 -51.62
C ILE A 501 -17.37 0.23 -51.24
N ASP A 502 -16.80 -0.80 -50.62
CA ASP A 502 -17.49 -2.06 -50.35
C ASP A 502 -18.51 -1.93 -49.22
N TYR A 503 -18.20 -1.17 -48.15
CA TYR A 503 -19.08 -1.03 -46.98
C TYR A 503 -19.98 0.19 -46.99
N LEU A 504 -19.54 1.29 -47.61
CA LEU A 504 -20.30 2.55 -47.64
C LEU A 504 -20.86 2.86 -49.04
N GLY A 505 -20.56 2.09 -50.08
CA GLY A 505 -21.15 2.29 -51.41
C GLY A 505 -20.69 3.58 -52.10
N CYS A 506 -19.44 4.00 -51.84
CA CYS A 506 -18.83 5.19 -52.44
C CYS A 506 -18.42 4.96 -53.91
N GLU A 507 -18.09 6.04 -54.63
CA GLU A 507 -17.60 5.93 -56.01
C GLU A 507 -16.22 5.28 -56.06
N ASP A 508 -16.03 4.33 -56.97
CA ASP A 508 -14.73 3.70 -57.21
C ASP A 508 -13.87 4.57 -58.13
N ASN A 509 -13.07 5.44 -57.52
CA ASN A 509 -12.10 6.29 -58.20
C ASN A 509 -10.78 6.37 -57.39
N ALA A 510 -9.73 6.92 -57.98
CA ALA A 510 -8.40 7.00 -57.34
C ALA A 510 -8.43 7.75 -56.00
N TYR A 511 -9.28 8.78 -55.88
CA TYR A 511 -9.42 9.57 -54.66
C TYR A 511 -10.06 8.77 -53.53
N THR A 512 -11.21 8.11 -53.76
CA THR A 512 -11.88 7.29 -52.74
C THR A 512 -10.96 6.20 -52.20
N ARG A 513 -10.22 5.52 -53.09
CA ARG A 513 -9.28 4.46 -52.72
C ARG A 513 -8.14 4.97 -51.84
N GLU A 514 -7.48 6.03 -52.27
CA GLU A 514 -6.36 6.62 -51.52
C GLU A 514 -6.80 7.27 -50.21
N VAL A 515 -7.97 7.91 -50.17
CA VAL A 515 -8.52 8.50 -48.95
C VAL A 515 -8.81 7.43 -47.92
N SER A 516 -9.40 6.30 -48.33
CA SER A 516 -9.65 5.18 -47.43
C SER A 516 -8.32 4.64 -46.88
N GLU A 517 -7.40 4.24 -47.76
CA GLU A 517 -6.11 3.68 -47.36
C GLU A 517 -5.30 4.62 -46.47
N LYS A 518 -5.08 5.87 -46.90
CA LYS A 518 -4.26 6.83 -46.14
C LYS A 518 -4.88 7.20 -44.81
N SER A 519 -6.22 7.26 -44.70
CA SER A 519 -6.87 7.57 -43.42
C SER A 519 -6.63 6.47 -42.38
N LEU A 520 -6.74 5.21 -42.78
CA LEU A 520 -6.51 4.06 -41.90
C LEU A 520 -5.01 3.92 -41.57
N VAL A 521 -4.12 4.08 -42.56
CA VAL A 521 -2.67 4.05 -42.32
C VAL A 521 -2.23 5.21 -41.42
N ALA A 522 -2.78 6.42 -41.59
CA ALA A 522 -2.50 7.55 -40.70
C ALA A 522 -2.97 7.29 -39.26
N ALA A 523 -4.16 6.70 -39.09
CA ALA A 523 -4.67 6.31 -37.78
C ALA A 523 -3.76 5.27 -37.10
N ALA A 524 -3.31 4.26 -37.83
CA ALA A 524 -2.36 3.25 -37.33
C ALA A 524 -1.00 3.87 -36.98
N LYS A 525 -0.42 4.70 -37.86
CA LYS A 525 0.85 5.42 -37.61
C LYS A 525 0.77 6.28 -36.34
N ARG A 526 -0.35 6.99 -36.14
CA ARG A 526 -0.58 7.79 -34.92
C ARG A 526 -0.74 6.93 -33.67
N ALA A 527 -1.44 5.80 -33.75
CA ALA A 527 -1.57 4.92 -32.60
C ALA A 527 -0.23 4.35 -32.13
N ILE A 528 0.57 3.84 -33.08
CA ILE A 528 1.84 3.16 -32.81
C ILE A 528 2.91 4.18 -32.40
N TYR A 529 3.23 5.14 -33.27
CA TYR A 529 4.36 6.04 -33.09
C TYR A 529 4.01 7.33 -32.34
N GLY A 530 2.78 7.82 -32.50
CA GLY A 530 2.35 9.12 -32.00
C GLY A 530 3.04 10.28 -32.71
N GLY A 531 2.49 11.50 -32.59
CA GLY A 531 3.19 12.71 -33.08
C GLY A 531 3.21 12.88 -34.60
N ILE A 532 2.66 11.94 -35.36
CA ILE A 532 2.68 11.97 -36.82
C ILE A 532 1.78 13.09 -37.36
N LYS A 533 2.30 13.85 -38.33
CA LYS A 533 1.54 14.88 -39.03
C LYS A 533 0.42 14.25 -39.85
N TRP A 534 -0.81 14.55 -39.48
CA TRP A 534 -2.02 14.16 -40.18
C TRP A 534 -3.09 15.23 -39.91
N ASP A 535 -3.18 16.18 -40.83
CA ASP A 535 -4.12 17.30 -40.75
C ASP A 535 -5.29 17.18 -41.71
N ASN A 536 -5.46 16.00 -42.32
CA ASN A 536 -6.59 15.64 -43.16
C ASN A 536 -7.67 14.92 -42.34
N MET A 537 -8.92 15.11 -42.72
CA MET A 537 -10.09 14.52 -42.08
C MET A 537 -11.04 14.04 -43.19
N PRO A 538 -11.18 12.71 -43.40
CA PRO A 538 -12.25 12.16 -44.24
C PRO A 538 -13.62 12.51 -43.66
N ILE A 539 -14.55 12.89 -44.51
CA ILE A 539 -15.92 13.28 -44.13
C ILE A 539 -16.89 12.38 -44.89
N LEU A 540 -17.56 11.50 -44.15
CA LEU A 540 -18.53 10.56 -44.69
C LEU A 540 -19.89 11.27 -44.81
N ILE A 541 -20.31 11.51 -46.05
CA ILE A 541 -21.52 12.25 -46.39
C ILE A 541 -22.55 11.27 -46.90
N GLY A 542 -23.79 11.37 -46.44
CA GLY A 542 -24.86 10.52 -46.95
C GLY A 542 -26.10 10.58 -46.08
N PRO A 543 -27.15 9.81 -46.39
CA PRO A 543 -28.41 9.90 -45.67
C PRO A 543 -28.26 9.61 -44.17
N GLN A 544 -29.15 10.15 -43.34
CA GLN A 544 -29.17 9.87 -41.92
C GLN A 544 -29.58 8.41 -41.67
N GLY A 545 -29.00 7.77 -40.64
CA GLY A 545 -29.40 6.41 -40.22
C GLY A 545 -28.81 5.26 -41.05
N VAL A 546 -27.94 5.54 -42.03
CA VAL A 546 -27.31 4.52 -42.90
C VAL A 546 -26.12 3.79 -42.26
N GLY A 547 -25.75 4.13 -41.01
CA GLY A 547 -24.69 3.45 -40.27
C GLY A 547 -23.29 4.06 -40.34
N LYS A 548 -23.14 5.32 -40.80
CA LYS A 548 -21.84 6.03 -40.87
C LYS A 548 -21.09 6.06 -39.52
N SER A 549 -21.77 6.50 -38.46
CA SER A 549 -21.19 6.53 -37.10
C SER A 549 -20.94 5.12 -36.56
N THR A 550 -21.81 4.16 -36.90
CA THR A 550 -21.60 2.75 -36.54
C THR A 550 -20.35 2.17 -37.19
N PHE A 551 -20.09 2.49 -38.46
CA PHE A 551 -18.89 2.09 -39.17
C PHE A 551 -17.62 2.61 -38.47
N LEU A 552 -17.58 3.90 -38.10
CA LEU A 552 -16.47 4.49 -37.37
C LEU A 552 -16.32 3.90 -35.96
N LYS A 553 -17.43 3.62 -35.28
CA LYS A 553 -17.44 2.95 -33.97
C LYS A 553 -16.84 1.55 -34.02
N ILE A 554 -17.18 0.76 -35.04
CA ILE A 554 -16.59 -0.57 -35.23
C ILE A 554 -15.09 -0.46 -35.52
N LEU A 555 -14.68 0.49 -36.37
CA LEU A 555 -13.26 0.73 -36.65
C LEU A 555 -12.46 1.14 -35.41
N GLY A 556 -13.01 2.03 -34.57
CA GLY A 556 -12.35 2.55 -33.38
C GLY A 556 -12.33 1.61 -32.17
N MET A 557 -13.09 0.51 -32.19
CA MET A 557 -13.19 -0.46 -31.09
C MET A 557 -13.52 0.25 -29.76
N ASP A 558 -12.86 -0.13 -28.67
CA ASP A 558 -13.00 0.46 -27.34
C ASP A 558 -12.45 1.91 -27.25
N TRP A 559 -11.75 2.38 -28.29
CA TRP A 559 -11.13 3.71 -28.35
C TRP A 559 -11.86 4.66 -29.33
N TYR A 560 -13.10 4.37 -29.69
CA TYR A 560 -13.96 5.29 -30.42
C TYR A 560 -14.51 6.40 -29.51
N ASN A 561 -14.58 7.64 -30.01
CA ASN A 561 -15.13 8.78 -29.29
C ASN A 561 -15.88 9.74 -30.23
N ASP A 562 -17.13 10.07 -29.91
CA ASP A 562 -17.99 11.04 -30.63
C ASP A 562 -18.41 12.24 -29.77
N SER A 563 -17.85 12.35 -28.56
CA SER A 563 -18.22 13.37 -27.57
C SER A 563 -17.44 14.69 -27.73
N LEU A 564 -16.65 14.85 -28.80
CA LEU A 564 -15.86 16.05 -29.03
C LEU A 564 -16.73 17.17 -29.63
N VAL A 565 -17.30 18.01 -28.75
CA VAL A 565 -18.19 19.12 -29.16
C VAL A 565 -17.42 20.42 -29.47
N ASN A 566 -16.27 20.64 -28.85
CA ASN A 566 -15.41 21.81 -29.07
C ASN A 566 -13.94 21.38 -29.15
N VAL A 567 -13.16 22.10 -29.96
CA VAL A 567 -11.73 21.87 -30.21
C VAL A 567 -10.82 22.91 -29.53
N GLU A 568 -11.39 23.76 -28.68
CA GLU A 568 -10.66 24.78 -27.93
C GLU A 568 -10.28 24.35 -26.51
N GLY A 569 -9.17 24.92 -26.05
CA GLY A 569 -8.77 24.86 -24.65
C GLY A 569 -8.22 23.51 -24.20
N LYS A 570 -8.10 23.40 -22.87
CA LYS A 570 -7.55 22.23 -22.19
C LYS A 570 -8.51 21.04 -22.28
N ASP A 571 -9.81 21.28 -22.15
CA ASP A 571 -10.85 20.24 -22.09
C ASP A 571 -10.89 19.41 -23.38
N ALA A 572 -10.74 20.06 -24.54
CA ALA A 572 -10.60 19.37 -25.82
C ALA A 572 -9.38 18.45 -25.85
N CYS A 573 -8.25 18.88 -25.28
CA CYS A 573 -7.03 18.06 -25.22
C CYS A 573 -7.20 16.87 -24.26
N GLU A 574 -7.94 17.02 -23.16
CA GLU A 574 -8.24 15.95 -22.20
C GLU A 574 -9.25 14.93 -22.74
N LEU A 575 -10.28 15.38 -23.47
CA LEU A 575 -11.30 14.51 -24.08
C LEU A 575 -10.71 13.55 -25.12
N ILE A 576 -9.71 13.99 -25.89
CA ILE A 576 -9.07 13.14 -26.89
C ILE A 576 -8.04 12.18 -26.30
N GLN A 577 -7.60 12.36 -25.05
CA GLN A 577 -6.66 11.43 -24.42
C GLN A 577 -7.32 10.07 -24.24
N GLY A 578 -6.64 9.02 -24.71
CA GLY A 578 -7.19 7.67 -24.69
C GLY A 578 -8.23 7.40 -25.77
N SER A 579 -8.48 8.33 -26.68
CA SER A 579 -9.36 8.13 -27.85
C SER A 579 -8.52 7.97 -29.11
N TRP A 580 -8.92 7.08 -30.00
CA TRP A 580 -8.21 6.78 -31.24
C TRP A 580 -8.95 7.25 -32.48
N ILE A 581 -10.17 6.76 -32.70
CA ILE A 581 -11.02 7.22 -33.80
C ILE A 581 -12.02 8.21 -33.23
N ILE A 582 -11.86 9.47 -33.61
CA ILE A 582 -12.70 10.56 -33.14
C ILE A 582 -13.67 10.94 -34.24
N GLU A 583 -14.95 10.75 -33.99
CA GLU A 583 -16.01 11.26 -34.86
C GLU A 583 -16.33 12.71 -34.52
N MET A 584 -16.32 13.56 -35.54
CA MET A 584 -16.85 14.91 -35.50
C MET A 584 -18.16 14.95 -36.27
N GLY A 585 -19.28 14.86 -35.55
CA GLY A 585 -20.62 15.00 -36.11
C GLY A 585 -20.99 16.46 -36.40
N GLU A 586 -22.06 16.64 -37.18
CA GLU A 586 -22.71 17.94 -37.42
C GLU A 586 -21.81 19.04 -38.01
N LEU A 587 -20.86 18.69 -38.87
CA LEU A 587 -19.95 19.66 -39.48
C LEU A 587 -20.65 20.80 -40.25
N SER A 588 -21.87 20.58 -40.74
CA SER A 588 -22.69 21.59 -41.42
C SER A 588 -23.25 22.68 -40.48
N SER A 589 -23.29 22.44 -39.16
CA SER A 589 -23.76 23.43 -38.18
C SER A 589 -22.67 24.43 -37.79
N LEU A 590 -21.40 24.09 -38.00
CA LEU A 590 -20.25 24.91 -37.59
C LEU A 590 -20.15 26.21 -38.39
N ARG A 591 -19.86 27.30 -37.67
CA ARG A 591 -19.56 28.61 -38.25
C ARG A 591 -18.16 28.63 -38.83
N LYS A 592 -17.90 29.59 -39.72
CA LYS A 592 -16.56 29.79 -40.31
C LYS A 592 -15.43 29.96 -39.28
N SER A 593 -15.69 30.65 -38.16
CA SER A 593 -14.72 30.80 -37.08
C SER A 593 -14.39 29.46 -36.41
N GLU A 594 -15.39 28.61 -36.20
CA GLU A 594 -15.26 27.28 -35.59
C GLU A 594 -14.50 26.33 -36.52
N LEU A 595 -14.78 26.35 -37.83
CA LEU A 595 -14.03 25.57 -38.82
C LEU A 595 -12.52 25.93 -38.84
N ASN A 596 -12.17 27.19 -38.62
CA ASN A 596 -10.76 27.58 -38.51
C ASN A 596 -10.07 27.01 -37.26
N LEU A 597 -10.80 26.92 -36.14
CA LEU A 597 -10.31 26.28 -34.92
C LEU A 597 -10.09 24.79 -35.15
N VAL A 598 -11.00 24.11 -35.85
CA VAL A 598 -10.85 22.70 -36.25
C VAL A 598 -9.60 22.51 -37.10
N LYS A 599 -9.38 23.36 -38.12
CA LYS A 599 -8.17 23.29 -38.97
C LYS A 599 -6.88 23.43 -38.16
N ASN A 600 -6.86 24.37 -37.22
CA ASN A 600 -5.73 24.57 -36.32
C ASN A 600 -5.54 23.39 -35.38
N PHE A 601 -6.64 22.81 -34.90
CA PHE A 601 -6.62 21.62 -34.06
C PHE A 601 -6.06 20.43 -34.84
N LEU A 602 -6.63 20.06 -35.98
CA LEU A 602 -6.16 18.97 -36.86
C LEU A 602 -4.67 19.08 -37.21
N SER A 603 -4.17 20.31 -37.33
CA SER A 603 -2.78 20.57 -37.72
C SER A 603 -1.73 20.20 -36.66
N ARG A 604 -2.11 19.97 -35.40
CA ARG A 604 -1.17 19.68 -34.31
C ARG A 604 -0.61 18.26 -34.40
N THR A 605 0.68 18.13 -34.10
CA THR A 605 1.37 16.84 -33.87
C THR A 605 1.37 16.47 -32.40
N ASP A 606 1.34 17.47 -31.52
CA ASP A 606 1.44 17.28 -30.08
C ASP A 606 0.48 18.23 -29.36
N ASP A 607 -0.05 17.76 -28.24
CA ASP A 607 -0.91 18.51 -27.34
C ASP A 607 -0.13 18.89 -26.08
N ILE A 608 -0.07 20.19 -25.77
CA ILE A 608 0.67 20.69 -24.61
C ILE A 608 -0.35 21.20 -23.60
N PHE A 609 -0.52 20.47 -22.51
CA PHE A 609 -1.41 20.87 -21.43
C PHE A 609 -0.96 20.31 -20.08
N ARG A 610 -1.52 20.87 -19.01
CA ARG A 610 -1.34 20.36 -17.64
C ARG A 610 -2.57 19.55 -17.27
N ALA A 611 -2.42 18.23 -17.20
CA ALA A 611 -3.47 17.33 -16.73
C ALA A 611 -3.99 17.80 -15.36
N SER A 612 -5.26 17.53 -15.08
CA SER A 612 -5.85 17.80 -13.75
C SER A 612 -4.99 17.15 -12.65
N TYR A 613 -4.65 17.93 -11.61
CA TYR A 613 -3.71 17.57 -10.54
C TYR A 613 -2.21 17.42 -10.93
N GLY A 614 -1.88 17.55 -12.21
CA GLY A 614 -0.49 17.61 -12.65
C GLY A 614 0.21 18.90 -12.19
N ARG A 615 1.47 18.79 -11.73
CA ARG A 615 2.26 19.96 -11.29
C ARG A 615 2.86 20.75 -12.46
N ARG A 616 3.07 20.12 -13.61
CA ARG A 616 3.77 20.67 -14.77
C ARG A 616 2.98 20.41 -16.05
N ALA A 617 3.02 21.34 -17.00
CA ALA A 617 2.53 21.08 -18.34
C ALA A 617 3.42 20.01 -19.00
N GLN A 618 2.80 19.06 -19.70
CA GLN A 618 3.47 17.99 -20.41
C GLN A 618 3.10 18.06 -21.90
N LYS A 619 3.98 17.49 -22.73
CA LYS A 619 3.80 17.37 -24.16
C LYS A 619 3.32 15.95 -24.46
N TYR A 620 2.12 15.82 -25.01
CA TYR A 620 1.49 14.54 -25.36
C TYR A 620 1.47 14.39 -26.88
N PRO A 621 2.17 13.39 -27.46
CA PRO A 621 2.10 13.12 -28.89
C PRO A 621 0.66 12.80 -29.29
N ARG A 622 0.18 13.34 -30.40
CA ARG A 622 -1.17 13.07 -30.88
C ARG A 622 -1.26 11.66 -31.45
N ARG A 623 -2.16 10.86 -30.87
CA ARG A 623 -2.36 9.45 -31.23
C ARG A 623 -3.70 9.14 -31.89
N CYS A 624 -4.60 10.12 -31.99
CA CYS A 624 -5.93 9.98 -32.59
C CYS A 624 -6.01 10.41 -34.06
N ALA A 625 -6.98 9.88 -34.80
CA ALA A 625 -7.40 10.30 -36.13
C ALA A 625 -8.85 10.80 -36.09
N PHE A 626 -9.12 11.84 -36.87
CA PHE A 626 -10.44 12.48 -36.92
C PHE A 626 -11.18 12.06 -38.19
N PHE A 627 -12.46 11.78 -38.03
CA PHE A 627 -13.40 11.44 -39.10
C PHE A 627 -14.63 12.33 -38.94
N GLY A 628 -15.09 12.93 -40.03
CA GLY A 628 -16.32 13.71 -40.05
C GLY A 628 -17.51 12.87 -40.48
N THR A 629 -18.69 13.17 -39.96
CA THR A 629 -19.96 12.69 -40.51
C THR A 629 -20.87 13.87 -40.84
N ALA A 630 -21.50 13.82 -42.01
CA ALA A 630 -22.43 14.84 -42.46
C ALA A 630 -23.64 14.21 -43.18
N ASN A 631 -24.77 14.89 -43.06
CA ASN A 631 -25.98 14.57 -43.82
C ASN A 631 -26.25 15.57 -44.95
N ASP A 632 -25.72 16.79 -44.81
CA ASP A 632 -25.79 17.84 -45.83
C ASP A 632 -24.54 17.78 -46.70
N THR A 633 -24.72 17.93 -48.00
CA THR A 633 -23.63 18.01 -48.98
C THR A 633 -22.92 19.35 -48.91
N ASN A 634 -23.57 20.42 -48.43
CA ASN A 634 -23.03 21.77 -48.43
C ASN A 634 -22.54 22.19 -47.03
N PHE A 635 -21.36 21.72 -46.62
CA PHE A 635 -20.80 22.01 -45.28
C PHE A 635 -19.48 22.81 -45.32
N LEU A 636 -18.84 22.93 -46.48
CA LEU A 636 -17.60 23.70 -46.61
C LEU A 636 -17.92 25.19 -46.81
N ARG A 637 -17.87 25.95 -45.71
CA ARG A 637 -18.17 27.41 -45.69
C ARG A 637 -16.96 28.32 -45.89
N ASP A 638 -15.76 27.75 -45.78
CA ASP A 638 -14.52 28.51 -45.92
C ASP A 638 -13.88 28.22 -47.28
N GLU A 639 -13.19 29.19 -47.86
CA GLU A 639 -12.49 28.99 -49.15
C GLU A 639 -11.00 28.69 -48.96
N THR A 640 -10.45 28.93 -47.76
CA THR A 640 -9.03 28.73 -47.47
C THR A 640 -8.81 27.47 -46.64
N GLY A 641 -8.09 26.48 -47.18
CA GLY A 641 -7.70 25.29 -46.42
C GLY A 641 -8.74 24.19 -46.36
N ASN A 642 -9.67 24.12 -47.33
CA ASN A 642 -10.56 22.98 -47.55
C ASN A 642 -9.82 21.69 -47.90
N ARG A 643 -8.56 21.80 -48.35
CA ARG A 643 -7.67 20.65 -48.60
C ARG A 643 -7.56 19.64 -47.45
N ARG A 644 -7.86 20.07 -46.21
CA ARG A 644 -7.83 19.25 -44.98
C ARG A 644 -9.09 18.41 -44.79
N PHE A 645 -10.14 18.73 -45.52
CA PHE A 645 -11.39 18.00 -45.49
C PHE A 645 -11.44 17.17 -46.75
N TRP A 646 -11.68 15.87 -46.60
CA TRP A 646 -11.79 14.94 -47.71
C TRP A 646 -13.26 14.46 -47.76
N PRO A 647 -14.15 15.20 -48.46
CA PRO A 647 -15.55 14.79 -48.64
C PRO A 647 -15.63 13.45 -49.36
N ILE A 648 -16.52 12.57 -48.91
CA ILE A 648 -16.78 11.29 -49.56
C ILE A 648 -18.29 11.04 -49.52
N ASP A 649 -18.90 11.08 -50.69
CA ASP A 649 -20.29 10.70 -50.86
C ASP A 649 -20.46 9.18 -50.70
N CYS A 650 -21.19 8.81 -49.67
CA CYS A 650 -21.50 7.45 -49.28
C CYS A 650 -22.94 7.11 -49.68
N PHE A 651 -23.18 5.84 -49.94
CA PHE A 651 -24.48 5.24 -50.31
C PHE A 651 -25.04 5.78 -51.63
N ILE A 652 -24.17 6.28 -52.51
CA ILE A 652 -24.52 6.59 -53.90
C ILE A 652 -24.73 5.31 -54.72
N TYR A 653 -24.01 4.25 -54.37
CA TYR A 653 -24.20 2.89 -54.87
C TYR A 653 -24.62 1.96 -53.72
N LYS A 654 -25.23 0.83 -54.08
CA LYS A 654 -25.55 -0.21 -53.09
C LYS A 654 -24.25 -0.82 -52.54
N PRO A 655 -23.99 -0.80 -51.22
CA PRO A 655 -22.82 -1.44 -50.62
C PRO A 655 -22.75 -2.93 -50.96
N LYS A 656 -21.55 -3.44 -51.19
CA LYS A 656 -21.29 -4.87 -51.47
C LYS A 656 -21.29 -5.69 -50.18
N LYS A 657 -20.90 -5.09 -49.06
CA LYS A 657 -20.78 -5.69 -47.74
C LYS A 657 -21.59 -4.92 -46.70
N SER A 658 -22.07 -5.61 -45.69
CA SER A 658 -22.82 -5.06 -44.57
C SER A 658 -21.91 -4.58 -43.45
N ILE A 659 -22.09 -3.34 -43.01
CA ILE A 659 -21.39 -2.77 -41.84
C ILE A 659 -21.71 -3.58 -40.57
N PHE A 660 -22.95 -4.06 -40.44
CA PHE A 660 -23.44 -4.69 -39.21
C PHE A 660 -23.07 -6.17 -39.08
N VAL A 661 -22.73 -6.82 -40.21
CA VAL A 661 -22.48 -8.26 -40.27
C VAL A 661 -21.02 -8.53 -40.62
N ASP A 662 -20.53 -8.00 -41.75
CA ASP A 662 -19.26 -8.44 -42.32
C ASP A 662 -18.04 -7.68 -41.75
N LEU A 663 -18.24 -6.43 -41.29
CA LEU A 663 -17.12 -5.56 -40.91
C LEU A 663 -16.37 -6.06 -39.68
N LYS A 664 -17.08 -6.60 -38.68
CA LYS A 664 -16.47 -7.06 -37.42
C LYS A 664 -15.50 -8.22 -37.65
N ASP A 665 -15.83 -9.12 -38.58
CA ASP A 665 -15.01 -10.28 -38.90
C ASP A 665 -13.76 -9.91 -39.71
N ALA A 666 -13.85 -8.86 -40.54
CA ALA A 666 -12.71 -8.35 -41.32
C ALA A 666 -11.83 -7.35 -40.55
N LEU A 667 -12.28 -6.86 -39.40
CA LEU A 667 -11.69 -5.73 -38.67
C LEU A 667 -10.22 -5.93 -38.33
N ASP A 668 -9.87 -7.12 -37.83
CA ASP A 668 -8.49 -7.44 -37.44
C ASP A 668 -7.54 -7.44 -38.64
N GLN A 669 -7.99 -7.96 -39.79
CA GLN A 669 -7.19 -7.97 -41.01
C GLN A 669 -7.09 -6.60 -41.68
N ILE A 670 -8.14 -5.77 -41.62
CA ILE A 670 -8.12 -4.37 -42.07
C ILE A 670 -7.03 -3.60 -41.31
N TRP A 671 -6.98 -3.75 -39.99
CA TRP A 671 -5.98 -3.07 -39.17
C TRP A 671 -4.58 -3.69 -39.29
N ALA A 672 -4.48 -5.01 -39.51
CA ALA A 672 -3.20 -5.66 -39.79
C ALA A 672 -2.55 -5.13 -41.10
N GLU A 673 -3.34 -4.96 -42.16
CA GLU A 673 -2.91 -4.32 -43.41
C GLU A 673 -2.41 -2.88 -43.16
N ALA A 674 -3.20 -2.09 -42.43
CA ALA A 674 -2.83 -0.71 -42.10
C ALA A 674 -1.54 -0.64 -41.27
N CYS A 675 -1.33 -1.58 -40.35
CA CYS A 675 -0.11 -1.67 -39.56
C CYS A 675 1.11 -2.04 -40.42
N GLU A 676 0.95 -2.94 -41.38
CA GLU A 676 2.05 -3.31 -42.28
C GLU A 676 2.51 -2.12 -43.13
N LEU A 677 1.56 -1.36 -43.69
CA LEU A 677 1.87 -0.11 -44.39
C LEU A 677 2.41 0.97 -43.45
N ALA A 678 1.95 1.03 -42.21
CA ALA A 678 2.44 1.98 -41.21
C ALA A 678 3.91 1.76 -40.83
N LYS A 679 4.40 0.51 -40.85
CA LYS A 679 5.82 0.17 -40.61
C LYS A 679 6.75 0.71 -41.69
N ASN A 680 6.25 0.94 -42.90
CA ASN A 680 7.04 1.51 -43.98
C ASN A 680 7.29 3.01 -43.72
N GLU A 681 8.53 3.33 -43.35
CA GLU A 681 8.99 4.70 -43.09
C GLU A 681 8.81 5.63 -44.30
N PHE A 682 8.87 5.09 -45.53
CA PHE A 682 8.73 5.84 -46.77
C PHE A 682 7.27 5.97 -47.24
N TYR A 683 6.31 5.37 -46.53
CA TYR A 683 4.91 5.45 -46.92
C TYR A 683 4.37 6.89 -46.80
N SER A 684 3.92 7.44 -47.94
CA SER A 684 3.41 8.80 -48.06
C SER A 684 1.92 8.91 -47.68
N LEU A 685 1.61 9.79 -46.73
CA LEU A 685 0.24 10.17 -46.37
C LEU A 685 -0.35 11.27 -47.28
N VAL A 686 0.37 11.67 -48.32
CA VAL A 686 -0.08 12.68 -49.30
C VAL A 686 -0.76 11.99 -50.48
N LEU A 687 -1.90 12.52 -50.93
CA LEU A 687 -2.61 12.03 -52.12
C LEU A 687 -1.72 12.10 -53.37
N SER A 688 -1.91 11.18 -54.31
CA SER A 688 -1.33 11.30 -55.65
C SER A 688 -1.89 12.51 -56.38
N ASN A 689 -1.21 12.96 -57.44
CA ASN A 689 -1.67 14.10 -58.26
C ASN A 689 -3.05 13.84 -58.89
N GLU A 690 -3.37 12.60 -59.21
CA GLU A 690 -4.67 12.20 -59.77
C GLU A 690 -5.77 12.31 -58.70
N ALA A 691 -5.53 11.71 -57.53
CA ALA A 691 -6.45 11.78 -56.40
C ALA A 691 -6.62 13.22 -55.88
N GLU A 692 -5.57 14.05 -55.87
CA GLU A 692 -5.65 15.45 -55.44
C GLU A 692 -6.52 16.31 -56.37
N LYS A 693 -6.52 16.01 -57.68
CA LYS A 693 -7.40 16.69 -58.63
C LYS A 693 -8.87 16.39 -58.35
N ILE A 694 -9.21 15.10 -58.16
CA ILE A 694 -10.57 14.68 -57.81
C ILE A 694 -10.97 15.23 -56.44
N ALA A 695 -10.07 15.18 -55.45
CA ALA A 695 -10.30 15.74 -54.12
C ALA A 695 -10.71 17.22 -54.17
N LYS A 696 -10.13 17.99 -55.08
CA LYS A 696 -10.46 19.40 -55.28
C LYS A 696 -11.84 19.58 -55.92
N GLU A 697 -12.18 18.75 -56.89
CA GLU A 697 -13.51 18.73 -57.52
C GLU A 697 -14.59 18.41 -56.47
N GLU A 698 -14.36 17.43 -55.60
CA GLU A 698 -15.23 17.09 -54.46
C GLU A 698 -15.30 18.22 -53.40
N GLN A 699 -14.17 18.85 -53.06
CA GLN A 699 -14.19 19.99 -52.14
C GLN A 699 -14.97 21.19 -52.70
N ASP A 700 -14.88 21.43 -54.00
CA ASP A 700 -15.59 22.51 -54.68
C ASP A 700 -17.09 22.19 -54.81
N SER A 701 -17.48 20.93 -55.04
CA SER A 701 -18.90 20.50 -55.12
C SER A 701 -19.62 20.56 -53.76
N HIS A 702 -18.89 20.36 -52.66
CA HIS A 702 -19.41 20.41 -51.29
C HIS A 702 -19.25 21.78 -50.58
N SER A 703 -18.81 22.80 -51.33
CA SER A 703 -18.73 24.19 -50.86
C SER A 703 -20.08 24.89 -50.93
N GLU A 704 -20.42 25.72 -49.93
CA GLU A 704 -21.65 26.53 -49.99
C GLU A 704 -21.62 27.45 -51.23
N ASP A 705 -22.61 27.30 -52.10
CA ASP A 705 -22.75 28.11 -53.29
C ASP A 705 -23.02 29.58 -52.91
N ASN A 706 -22.16 30.49 -53.40
CA ASN A 706 -22.42 31.90 -53.26
C ASN A 706 -23.57 32.29 -54.22
N VAL A 707 -24.67 32.81 -53.68
CA VAL A 707 -25.88 33.20 -54.43
C VAL A 707 -25.57 34.17 -55.59
N TYR A 708 -24.50 34.96 -55.48
CA TYR A 708 -24.09 35.91 -56.53
C TYR A 708 -23.24 35.28 -57.63
N LYS A 709 -22.64 34.09 -57.43
CA LYS A 709 -21.69 33.49 -58.38
C LYS A 709 -22.29 33.29 -59.76
N GLY A 710 -23.51 32.73 -59.85
CA GLY A 710 -24.21 32.53 -61.12
C GLY A 710 -24.55 33.85 -61.82
N ILE A 711 -25.03 34.84 -61.06
CA ILE A 711 -25.40 36.17 -61.57
C ILE A 711 -24.15 36.89 -62.11
N ILE A 712 -23.03 36.81 -61.39
CA ILE A 712 -21.76 37.42 -61.79
C ILE A 712 -21.21 36.74 -63.03
N LEU A 713 -21.26 35.41 -63.12
CA LEU A 713 -20.82 34.68 -64.31
C LEU A 713 -21.60 35.08 -65.56
N ASP A 714 -22.93 35.10 -65.49
CA ASP A 714 -23.80 35.57 -66.58
C ASP A 714 -23.45 37.02 -66.98
N TYR A 715 -23.31 37.91 -66.00
CA TYR A 715 -22.91 39.29 -66.23
C TYR A 715 -21.58 39.40 -66.99
N LEU A 716 -20.55 38.65 -66.55
CA LEU A 716 -19.22 38.73 -67.12
C LEU A 716 -19.15 38.20 -68.55
N ASP A 717 -19.98 37.21 -68.91
CA ASP A 717 -19.98 36.56 -70.22
C ASP A 717 -20.89 37.25 -71.27
N LYS A 718 -21.69 38.25 -70.87
CA LYS A 718 -22.39 39.16 -71.80
C LYS A 718 -21.40 40.08 -72.55
N LYS A 719 -21.52 40.14 -73.88
CA LYS A 719 -20.74 41.06 -74.75
C LYS A 719 -21.31 42.48 -74.68
N ILE A 720 -20.45 43.49 -74.60
CA ILE A 720 -20.80 44.90 -74.52
C ILE A 720 -20.37 45.67 -75.79
N PRO A 721 -21.03 46.78 -76.15
CA PRO A 721 -20.62 47.62 -77.27
C PRO A 721 -19.24 48.26 -77.07
N LYS A 722 -18.29 47.98 -77.97
CA LYS A 722 -16.85 48.35 -77.87
C LYS A 722 -16.60 49.82 -77.60
N ASN A 723 -17.28 50.72 -78.31
CA ASN A 723 -16.97 52.15 -78.32
C ASN A 723 -18.01 53.02 -77.60
N ALA A 724 -19.12 52.44 -77.15
CA ALA A 724 -20.23 53.18 -76.53
C ALA A 724 -20.45 52.86 -75.05
N TRP A 725 -19.99 51.69 -74.58
CA TRP A 725 -20.27 51.24 -73.21
C TRP A 725 -19.78 52.20 -72.14
N ASP A 726 -18.56 52.74 -72.28
CA ASP A 726 -17.94 53.64 -71.31
C ASP A 726 -18.60 55.03 -71.25
N SER A 727 -19.34 55.43 -72.28
CA SER A 727 -20.13 56.67 -72.31
C SER A 727 -21.58 56.50 -71.80
N MET A 728 -22.07 55.27 -71.64
CA MET A 728 -23.43 55.02 -71.15
C MET A 728 -23.56 55.30 -69.65
N ASP A 729 -24.68 55.89 -69.26
CA ASP A 729 -25.04 56.01 -67.85
C ASP A 729 -25.52 54.67 -67.26
N LEU A 730 -25.76 54.64 -65.95
CA LEU A 730 -26.17 53.40 -65.27
C LEU A 730 -27.49 52.86 -65.80
N PHE A 731 -28.43 53.75 -66.16
CA PHE A 731 -29.75 53.37 -66.63
C PHE A 731 -29.63 52.65 -67.98
N ALA A 732 -28.93 53.25 -68.94
CA ALA A 732 -28.68 52.67 -70.25
C ALA A 732 -27.93 51.33 -70.17
N ARG A 733 -26.90 51.23 -69.31
CA ARG A 733 -26.19 49.96 -69.08
C ARG A 733 -27.10 48.88 -68.50
N ARG A 734 -27.92 49.20 -67.51
CA ARG A 734 -28.88 48.25 -66.91
C ARG A 734 -29.94 47.81 -67.92
N THR A 735 -30.48 48.73 -68.72
CA THR A 735 -31.44 48.41 -69.78
C THR A 735 -30.83 47.44 -70.79
N TYR A 736 -29.62 47.73 -71.28
CA TYR A 736 -28.90 46.82 -72.18
C TYR A 736 -28.71 45.41 -71.58
N LEU A 737 -28.38 45.31 -70.28
CA LEU A 737 -28.14 44.02 -69.62
C LEU A 737 -29.41 43.23 -69.29
N ASN A 738 -30.50 43.93 -69.01
CA ASN A 738 -31.81 43.33 -68.73
C ASN A 738 -32.45 42.77 -70.00
N GLU A 739 -32.33 43.51 -71.10
CA GLU A 739 -32.88 43.16 -72.41
C GLU A 739 -31.77 42.66 -73.34
N TYR A 740 -30.80 41.92 -72.80
CA TYR A 740 -29.57 41.58 -73.52
C TYR A 740 -29.82 40.84 -74.83
N GLU A 741 -30.76 39.90 -74.86
CA GLU A 741 -31.08 39.11 -76.05
C GLU A 741 -31.60 39.96 -77.21
N SER A 742 -32.41 40.99 -76.94
CA SER A 742 -32.94 41.90 -77.95
C SER A 742 -32.00 43.06 -78.25
N MET A 743 -31.32 43.59 -77.24
CA MET A 743 -30.42 44.76 -77.37
C MET A 743 -29.10 44.41 -78.04
N SER A 744 -28.55 43.22 -77.82
CA SER A 744 -27.30 42.80 -78.48
C SER A 744 -27.47 42.62 -79.99
N LEU A 745 -28.67 42.26 -80.46
CA LEU A 745 -28.99 42.14 -81.89
C LEU A 745 -29.05 43.49 -82.63
N GLN A 746 -29.09 44.60 -81.89
CA GLN A 746 -29.07 45.96 -82.48
C GLN A 746 -27.64 46.40 -82.87
N TYR A 747 -26.63 45.61 -82.53
CA TYR A 747 -25.23 45.85 -82.86
C TYR A 747 -24.71 44.76 -83.80
N ASP A 748 -23.87 45.15 -84.76
CA ASP A 748 -23.11 44.17 -85.52
C ASP A 748 -22.19 43.38 -84.59
N GLU A 749 -21.97 42.09 -84.87
CA GLU A 749 -21.15 41.24 -84.01
C GLU A 749 -19.72 41.78 -83.84
N ASN A 750 -19.21 42.48 -84.86
CA ASN A 750 -17.90 43.13 -84.84
C ASN A 750 -17.83 44.33 -83.88
N ASP A 751 -18.96 44.91 -83.48
CA ASP A 751 -19.06 46.03 -82.55
C ASP A 751 -19.26 45.59 -81.10
N LEU A 752 -19.42 44.29 -80.86
CA LEU A 752 -19.55 43.69 -79.54
C LEU A 752 -18.22 43.09 -79.07
N THR A 753 -17.89 43.28 -77.78
CA THR A 753 -16.70 42.70 -77.15
C THR A 753 -17.02 42.14 -75.77
N LEU A 754 -16.29 41.13 -75.33
CA LEU A 754 -16.30 40.76 -73.92
C LEU A 754 -15.62 41.87 -73.10
N ARG A 755 -16.11 42.08 -71.87
CA ARG A 755 -15.44 42.96 -70.90
C ARG A 755 -14.03 42.45 -70.64
N ASP A 756 -13.07 43.35 -70.71
CA ASP A 756 -11.64 43.11 -70.48
C ASP A 756 -11.25 43.30 -69.01
N ARG A 757 -12.00 44.11 -68.27
CA ARG A 757 -11.80 44.39 -66.84
C ARG A 757 -13.13 44.63 -66.11
N VAL A 758 -13.15 44.35 -64.81
CA VAL A 758 -14.31 44.55 -63.93
C VAL A 758 -13.87 44.88 -62.50
N CYS A 759 -14.65 45.68 -61.77
CA CYS A 759 -14.45 45.92 -60.33
C CYS A 759 -15.70 45.57 -59.50
N ALA A 760 -15.54 45.45 -58.18
CA ALA A 760 -16.64 45.05 -57.29
C ALA A 760 -17.81 46.06 -57.28
N ALA A 761 -17.52 47.36 -57.40
CA ALA A 761 -18.55 48.40 -57.47
C ALA A 761 -19.40 48.30 -58.75
N GLU A 762 -18.74 47.95 -59.87
CA GLU A 762 -19.41 47.71 -61.15
C GLU A 762 -20.36 46.51 -61.07
N ILE A 763 -19.90 45.39 -60.52
CA ILE A 763 -20.74 44.19 -60.32
C ILE A 763 -21.92 44.49 -59.38
N TRP A 764 -21.70 45.23 -58.30
CA TRP A 764 -22.74 45.57 -57.35
C TRP A 764 -23.88 46.37 -57.99
N GLU A 765 -23.54 47.40 -58.75
CA GLU A 765 -24.55 48.26 -59.39
C GLU A 765 -25.13 47.66 -60.67
N GLU A 766 -24.34 46.99 -61.49
CA GLU A 766 -24.78 46.52 -62.81
C GLU A 766 -25.33 45.09 -62.77
N ALA A 767 -24.59 44.14 -62.16
CA ALA A 767 -24.98 42.73 -62.12
C ALA A 767 -26.01 42.45 -61.02
N LEU A 768 -25.75 42.92 -59.79
CA LEU A 768 -26.61 42.68 -58.62
C LEU A 768 -27.75 43.71 -58.50
N LYS A 769 -27.72 44.75 -59.35
CA LYS A 769 -28.75 45.81 -59.45
C LYS A 769 -28.97 46.57 -58.13
N MET A 770 -27.99 46.57 -57.24
CA MET A 770 -28.07 47.28 -55.96
C MET A 770 -27.61 48.74 -56.09
N ASP A 771 -27.99 49.59 -55.15
CA ASP A 771 -27.52 50.98 -55.09
C ASP A 771 -26.13 51.01 -54.43
N ILE A 772 -25.18 51.73 -55.05
CA ILE A 772 -23.79 51.82 -54.57
C ILE A 772 -23.68 52.37 -53.14
N ARG A 773 -24.66 53.16 -52.68
CA ARG A 773 -24.67 53.73 -51.31
C ARG A 773 -24.77 52.65 -50.24
N TYR A 774 -25.25 51.46 -50.58
CA TYR A 774 -25.34 50.33 -49.67
C TYR A 774 -24.17 49.34 -49.78
N LEU A 775 -23.22 49.57 -50.69
CA LEU A 775 -22.06 48.69 -50.84
C LEU A 775 -21.15 48.78 -49.61
N LYS A 776 -21.12 47.72 -48.80
CA LYS A 776 -20.21 47.62 -47.66
C LYS A 776 -18.88 47.01 -48.10
N LYS A 777 -17.87 47.17 -47.24
CA LYS A 777 -16.56 46.52 -47.41
C LYS A 777 -16.68 44.99 -47.46
N SER A 778 -17.60 44.39 -46.69
CA SER A 778 -17.88 42.95 -46.71
C SER A 778 -18.31 42.48 -48.10
N ASP A 779 -19.21 43.23 -48.73
CA ASP A 779 -19.83 42.86 -50.00
C ASP A 779 -18.81 43.00 -51.14
N SER A 780 -17.99 44.05 -51.08
CA SER A 780 -16.85 44.21 -52.01
C SER A 780 -15.84 43.07 -51.88
N ILE A 781 -15.56 42.61 -50.65
CA ILE A 781 -14.68 41.46 -50.41
C ILE A 781 -15.31 40.19 -51.00
N GLU A 782 -16.61 39.97 -50.78
CA GLU A 782 -17.36 38.82 -51.28
C GLU A 782 -17.38 38.75 -52.82
N ILE A 783 -17.67 39.86 -53.50
CA ILE A 783 -17.62 39.92 -54.97
C ILE A 783 -16.20 39.64 -55.49
N ASN A 784 -15.18 40.27 -54.90
CA ASN A 784 -13.79 40.05 -55.31
C ASN A 784 -13.33 38.61 -55.05
N LYS A 785 -13.89 37.97 -54.03
CA LYS A 785 -13.65 36.56 -53.68
C LYS A 785 -14.20 35.65 -54.76
N ILE A 786 -15.46 35.86 -55.19
CA ILE A 786 -16.05 35.15 -56.35
C ILE A 786 -15.19 35.33 -57.59
N LEU A 787 -14.81 36.56 -57.94
CA LEU A 787 -13.97 36.84 -59.13
C LEU A 787 -12.62 36.11 -59.09
N SER A 788 -12.04 35.91 -57.91
CA SER A 788 -10.76 35.22 -57.76
C SER A 788 -10.84 33.70 -58.01
N THR A 789 -12.02 33.11 -57.88
CA THR A 789 -12.27 31.69 -58.21
C THR A 789 -12.43 31.45 -59.70
N LEU A 790 -12.69 32.49 -60.50
CA LEU A 790 -12.97 32.36 -61.93
C LEU A 790 -11.68 32.23 -62.73
N PHE A 791 -11.43 31.06 -63.30
CA PHE A 791 -10.19 30.74 -64.04
C PHE A 791 -9.85 31.75 -65.16
N LYS A 792 -10.86 32.32 -65.84
CA LYS A 792 -10.71 33.28 -66.94
C LYS A 792 -10.33 34.70 -66.50
N TRP A 793 -10.28 34.97 -65.19
CA TRP A 793 -10.02 36.29 -64.63
C TRP A 793 -8.78 36.29 -63.73
N GLU A 794 -8.05 37.40 -63.69
CA GLU A 794 -6.90 37.58 -62.80
C GLU A 794 -6.92 38.95 -62.12
N LYS A 795 -6.41 38.98 -60.89
CA LYS A 795 -6.40 40.20 -60.08
C LYS A 795 -5.37 41.21 -60.60
N ILE A 796 -5.80 42.45 -60.80
CA ILE A 796 -4.90 43.53 -61.23
C ILE A 796 -4.07 43.98 -60.02
N LYS A 797 -2.73 43.98 -60.14
CA LYS A 797 -1.81 44.31 -59.05
C LYS A 797 -1.89 45.78 -58.61
N GLN A 798 -2.15 46.68 -59.55
CA GLN A 798 -2.26 48.12 -59.31
C GLN A 798 -3.70 48.58 -59.53
N SER A 799 -4.16 49.58 -58.77
CA SER A 799 -5.49 50.15 -58.98
C SER A 799 -5.58 50.71 -60.40
N SER A 800 -6.69 50.40 -61.08
CA SER A 800 -6.94 50.77 -62.47
C SER A 800 -8.24 51.54 -62.58
N ARG A 801 -8.45 52.27 -63.68
CA ARG A 801 -9.70 53.01 -63.90
C ARG A 801 -10.77 52.11 -64.50
N PHE A 802 -11.98 52.14 -63.94
CA PHE A 802 -13.14 51.34 -64.35
C PHE A 802 -14.32 52.25 -64.73
N GLY A 803 -14.30 52.82 -65.94
CA GLY A 803 -15.36 53.69 -66.45
C GLY A 803 -15.81 54.77 -65.45
N LYS A 804 -17.13 54.82 -65.18
CA LYS A 804 -17.75 55.74 -64.20
C LYS A 804 -17.39 55.46 -62.73
N TYR A 805 -16.83 54.29 -62.41
CA TYR A 805 -16.49 53.87 -61.04
C TYR A 805 -15.13 54.39 -60.55
N GLY A 806 -14.42 55.14 -61.39
CA GLY A 806 -13.14 55.75 -61.04
C GLY A 806 -12.01 54.73 -60.87
N VAL A 807 -11.01 55.07 -60.05
CA VAL A 807 -9.84 54.21 -59.81
C VAL A 807 -10.17 53.20 -58.71
N GLN A 808 -10.24 51.93 -59.07
CA GLN A 808 -10.58 50.83 -58.16
C GLN A 808 -9.52 49.72 -58.20
N LYS A 809 -9.56 48.83 -57.22
CA LYS A 809 -8.97 47.49 -57.37
C LYS A 809 -9.98 46.60 -58.08
N GLY A 810 -9.52 45.76 -59.00
CA GLY A 810 -10.41 44.89 -59.75
C GLY A 810 -9.66 43.77 -60.46
N PHE A 811 -10.35 43.13 -61.40
CA PHE A 811 -9.87 41.96 -62.14
C PHE A 811 -9.85 42.28 -63.63
N ARG A 812 -8.92 41.64 -64.35
CA ARG A 812 -8.88 41.66 -65.81
C ARG A 812 -9.08 40.26 -66.37
N ARG A 813 -9.74 40.15 -67.51
CA ARG A 813 -9.91 38.90 -68.23
C ARG A 813 -8.55 38.48 -68.78
N LYS A 814 -8.14 37.24 -68.56
CA LYS A 814 -6.88 36.71 -69.10
C LYS A 814 -6.98 36.73 -70.62
N ILE A 815 -6.04 37.41 -71.29
CA ILE A 815 -5.91 37.35 -72.74
C ILE A 815 -5.49 35.91 -73.06
N ARG A 816 -6.25 35.21 -73.93
CA ARG A 816 -5.84 33.89 -74.43
C ARG A 816 -4.43 34.02 -75.00
N LEU A 817 -3.49 33.23 -74.46
CA LEU A 817 -2.39 32.70 -75.26
C LEU A 817 -2.93 31.48 -76.02
#